data_AF-A0AAP2Q5S2-F1
#
_entry.id   AF-A0AAP2Q5S2-F1
#
_cell.length_a   1.000
_cell.length_b   1.000
_cell.length_c   1.000
_cell.angle_alpha   90.00
_cell.angle_beta   90.00
_cell.angle_gamma   90.00
#
_symmetry.space_group_name_H-M   'P 1'
#
loop_
_entity.id
_entity.type
_entity.pdbx_description
1 polymer ?
#
loop_
_entity_poly.entity_id
_entity_poly.type
_entity_poly.pdbx_seq_one_letter_code
_entity_poly.pdbx_strand_id
1 'polypeptide(L)'
;MTKNTIFSFLQACEATVIKTAQKSWKGATIGALATFTLYLVIISLSYLKIGISPIADLSIALITVGILSSLLALLSTWGFKIIRLFNPWFVGICLSTYILVGFLPYPDTIRMFIGFELLCGALIGYSVYIGIKKKVSITLILIVLGLNTCVVYFLANEGFDHTPPVSENYWNQKAPTFNAPDPTIEGTYTVKTLTYGNGDDKNRDEYANSCDIKTSSVDATPFFDQTSGFDNWIREIFWGFGASNYPINGRVWYPEGQGPFPLVIFVHGNHLMQEYSDPGYEYIATLLASKGYIAASIDENFLNSNWSGDYSHNEIFTRAWLILKHLECWREWNQQEDTPFYQTVDMDNIALVGHSRGGQAAPLAIVINKQKRYYKDANQDFNFNFSIKGIVEIAPTAFYSMHKDKPLELENIDYLLLQGGYDQDVFSMAGSRKYNNLHFTDTNFHFKSVLYIYAANHGQFSTAWGRKDIPFPYSALLNLTPLMDGEGQRKIAQTYISAFLDASLKGKKENLSILKDYRLAKAIIPKGYYFNQYEDSGFKYIADYEEDLDVTTATLKDCSIHGQNLKTWEEDALILKDDGSTSQLTSAVYLGWEKKDTNSLQQAEYTLQIDSAALASLDINTVKNLFFFIGNNSDTIDAVDFTLELTFGETSVKKDFSSFYVLPPLLKPELTKCSTLLSLGKEKVSEKVLQYVEIPLSSFNQGDSLSIDQLKEIRFIFNKKDKGEIILDRIGIN
;
A
#
# COMPACT_ATOMS: atom_id res chain seq x y z
N MET A 1 15.82 42.16 43.63
CA MET A 1 17.00 41.29 43.87
C MET A 1 18.10 41.68 42.92
N THR A 2 19.26 42.09 43.45
CA THR A 2 20.41 42.49 42.63
C THR A 2 21.05 41.24 42.01
N LYS A 3 21.66 41.39 40.82
CA LYS A 3 22.36 40.32 40.08
C LYS A 3 23.32 39.50 40.96
N ASN A 4 23.90 40.13 41.98
CA ASN A 4 24.80 39.52 42.96
C ASN A 4 24.11 38.53 43.93
N THR A 5 22.83 38.71 44.27
CA THR A 5 22.12 37.82 45.20
C THR A 5 21.69 36.51 44.54
N ILE A 6 21.34 36.55 43.25
CA ILE A 6 21.03 35.35 42.46
C ILE A 6 22.32 34.55 42.21
N PHE A 7 23.43 35.23 41.93
CA PHE A 7 24.72 34.57 41.69
C PHE A 7 25.27 33.88 42.95
N SER A 8 25.18 34.53 44.12
CA SER A 8 25.59 33.92 45.38
C SER A 8 24.68 32.75 45.80
N PHE A 9 23.38 32.85 45.53
CA PHE A 9 22.43 31.75 45.73
C PHE A 9 22.73 30.55 44.83
N LEU A 10 22.99 30.78 43.53
CA LEU A 10 23.36 29.73 42.59
C LEU A 10 24.68 29.04 42.98
N GLN A 11 25.68 29.79 43.45
CA GLN A 11 26.94 29.22 43.94
C GLN A 11 26.74 28.37 45.22
N ALA A 12 25.88 28.81 46.14
CA ALA A 12 25.55 28.03 47.33
C ALA A 12 24.77 26.75 47.00
N CYS A 13 23.85 26.82 46.03
CA CYS A 13 23.15 25.65 45.48
C CYS A 13 24.14 24.70 44.80
N GLU A 14 25.04 25.19 43.95
CA GLU A 14 26.07 24.39 43.30
C GLU A 14 26.96 23.66 44.32
N ALA A 15 27.47 24.37 45.33
CA ALA A 15 28.29 23.77 46.39
C ALA A 15 27.53 22.69 47.18
N THR A 16 26.24 22.90 47.44
CA THR A 16 25.38 21.93 48.14
C THR A 16 25.08 20.71 47.27
N VAL A 17 24.84 20.90 45.97
CA VAL A 17 24.64 19.82 45.00
C VAL A 17 25.91 19.00 44.85
N ILE A 18 27.09 19.63 44.71
CA ILE A 18 28.38 18.94 44.63
C ILE A 18 28.64 18.12 45.89
N LYS A 19 28.45 18.71 47.08
CA LYS A 19 28.68 18.03 48.36
C LYS A 19 27.73 16.84 48.56
N THR A 20 26.48 16.98 48.13
CA THR A 20 25.48 15.91 48.18
C THR A 20 25.82 14.81 47.17
N ALA A 21 26.12 15.17 45.92
CA ALA A 21 26.53 14.25 44.86
C ALA A 21 27.79 13.45 45.25
N GLN A 22 28.79 14.09 45.85
CA GLN A 22 30.02 13.43 46.34
C GLN A 22 29.74 12.38 47.43
N LYS A 23 28.65 12.53 48.19
CA LYS A 23 28.21 11.56 49.21
C LYS A 23 27.28 10.49 48.66
N SER A 24 26.51 10.78 47.61
CA SER A 24 25.48 9.89 47.06
C SER A 24 25.90 9.09 45.83
N TRP A 25 26.93 9.51 45.08
CA TRP A 25 27.28 8.91 43.78
C TRP A 25 27.58 7.41 43.87
N LYS A 26 28.25 6.94 44.93
CA LYS A 26 28.52 5.50 45.10
C LYS A 26 27.23 4.70 45.21
N GLY A 27 26.26 5.19 45.98
CA GLY A 27 24.94 4.58 46.12
C GLY A 27 24.13 4.65 44.82
N ALA A 28 24.16 5.79 44.12
CA ALA A 28 23.51 5.96 42.83
C ALA A 28 24.12 5.03 41.75
N THR A 29 25.45 4.87 41.73
CA THR A 29 26.14 3.94 40.83
C THR A 29 25.74 2.49 41.10
N ILE A 30 25.68 2.08 42.37
CA ILE A 30 25.23 0.73 42.75
C ILE A 30 23.77 0.53 42.34
N GLY A 31 22.89 1.50 42.59
CA GLY A 31 21.47 1.43 42.20
C GLY A 31 21.26 1.36 40.70
N ALA A 32 22.00 2.16 39.92
CA ALA A 32 21.94 2.13 38.46
C ALA A 32 22.45 0.79 37.90
N LEU A 33 23.57 0.27 38.41
CA LEU A 33 24.10 -1.04 38.04
C LEU A 33 23.14 -2.17 38.38
N ALA A 34 22.52 -2.14 39.56
CA ALA A 34 21.54 -3.13 39.97
C ALA A 34 20.31 -3.12 39.05
N THR A 35 19.78 -1.94 38.74
CA THR A 35 18.62 -1.79 37.85
C THR A 35 18.94 -2.26 36.42
N PHE A 36 20.10 -1.87 35.89
CA PHE A 36 20.54 -2.27 34.56
C PHE A 36 20.79 -3.78 34.47
N THR A 37 21.46 -4.36 35.49
CA THR A 37 21.69 -5.80 35.56
C THR A 37 20.38 -6.56 35.65
N LEU A 38 19.43 -6.10 36.47
CA LEU A 38 18.09 -6.69 36.58
C LEU A 38 17.36 -6.67 35.24
N TYR A 39 17.37 -5.53 34.55
CA TYR A 39 16.73 -5.37 33.25
C TYR A 39 17.35 -6.28 32.18
N LEU A 40 18.69 -6.34 32.13
CA LEU A 40 19.38 -7.24 31.22
C LEU A 40 19.15 -8.71 31.53
N VAL A 41 19.06 -9.10 32.81
CA VAL A 41 18.69 -10.47 33.20
C VAL A 41 17.27 -10.80 32.73
N ILE A 42 16.31 -9.88 32.87
CA ILE A 42 14.93 -10.08 32.38
C ILE A 42 14.91 -10.29 30.86
N ILE A 43 15.63 -9.46 30.10
CA ILE A 43 15.77 -9.62 28.65
C ILE A 43 16.45 -10.95 28.32
N SER A 44 17.60 -11.24 28.94
CA SER A 44 18.34 -12.47 28.68
C SER A 44 17.52 -13.73 29.00
N LEU A 45 16.72 -13.75 30.07
CA LEU A 45 15.80 -14.86 30.35
C LEU A 45 14.68 -15.02 29.31
N SER A 46 14.33 -13.93 28.61
CA SER A 46 13.32 -13.94 27.56
C SER A 46 13.88 -14.45 26.22
N TYR A 47 15.15 -14.17 25.92
CA TYR A 47 15.76 -14.46 24.60
C TYR A 47 16.86 -15.54 24.59
N LEU A 48 17.56 -15.78 25.70
CA LEU A 48 18.65 -16.75 25.82
C LEU A 48 18.17 -18.00 26.58
N LYS A 49 17.29 -18.77 25.96
CA LYS A 49 16.88 -20.09 26.47
C LYS A 49 17.63 -21.17 25.70
N ILE A 50 18.54 -21.86 26.38
CA ILE A 50 19.28 -22.99 25.81
C ILE A 50 18.48 -24.28 26.02
N GLY A 51 17.50 -24.27 26.94
CA GLY A 51 16.52 -25.35 27.11
C GLY A 51 17.05 -26.52 27.95
N ILE A 52 18.21 -26.38 28.59
CA ILE A 52 18.81 -27.41 29.44
C ILE A 52 18.16 -27.43 30.83
N SER A 53 18.02 -26.28 31.48
CA SER A 53 17.20 -26.08 32.68
C SER A 53 17.05 -24.58 32.99
N PRO A 54 16.01 -24.16 33.73
CA PRO A 54 15.86 -22.76 34.14
C PRO A 54 17.05 -22.19 34.92
N ILE A 55 17.75 -23.03 35.69
CA ILE A 55 18.93 -22.64 36.47
C ILE A 55 20.15 -22.44 35.56
N ALA A 56 20.32 -23.29 34.55
CA ALA A 56 21.41 -23.18 33.58
C ALA A 56 21.21 -21.94 32.68
N ASP A 57 20.00 -21.71 32.20
CA ASP A 57 19.65 -20.52 31.41
C ASP A 57 19.87 -19.23 32.22
N LEU A 58 19.44 -19.20 33.49
CA LEU A 58 19.70 -18.07 34.39
C LEU A 58 21.19 -17.83 34.62
N SER A 59 21.97 -18.90 34.83
CA SER A 59 23.41 -18.80 35.07
C SER A 59 24.15 -18.24 33.87
N ILE A 60 23.79 -18.68 32.65
CA ILE A 60 24.39 -18.21 31.41
C ILE A 60 23.97 -16.77 31.10
N ALA A 61 22.70 -16.42 31.32
CA ALA A 61 22.23 -15.05 31.25
C ALA A 61 23.04 -14.13 32.19
N LEU A 62 23.22 -14.52 33.45
CA LEU A 62 24.00 -13.74 34.43
C LEU A 62 25.48 -13.61 34.03
N ILE A 63 26.11 -14.68 33.52
CA ILE A 63 27.49 -14.64 33.06
C ILE A 63 27.64 -13.73 31.84
N THR A 64 26.78 -13.89 30.82
CA THR A 64 26.81 -13.07 29.60
C THR A 64 26.57 -11.60 29.93
N VAL A 65 25.57 -11.29 30.75
CA VAL A 65 25.29 -9.92 31.21
C VAL A 65 26.46 -9.35 32.01
N GLY A 66 27.07 -10.15 32.90
CA GLY A 66 28.24 -9.76 33.67
C GLY A 66 29.45 -9.43 32.78
N ILE A 67 29.74 -10.27 31.79
CA ILE A 67 30.84 -10.06 30.83
C ILE A 67 30.57 -8.82 29.98
N LEU A 68 29.41 -8.71 29.36
CA LEU A 68 29.05 -7.58 28.49
C LEU A 68 29.06 -6.26 29.27
N SER A 69 28.45 -6.23 30.46
CA SER A 69 28.42 -5.03 31.30
C SER A 69 29.82 -4.62 31.76
N SER A 70 30.68 -5.58 32.09
CA SER A 70 32.08 -5.31 32.47
C SER A 70 32.88 -4.78 31.28
N LEU A 71 32.71 -5.35 30.09
CA LEU A 71 33.34 -4.87 28.85
C LEU A 71 32.86 -3.45 28.52
N LEU A 72 31.55 -3.19 28.57
CA LEU A 72 30.98 -1.86 28.36
C LEU A 72 31.47 -0.85 29.40
N ALA A 73 31.57 -1.22 30.68
CA ALA A 73 32.12 -0.36 31.72
C ALA A 73 33.60 -0.04 31.51
N LEU A 74 34.40 -1.02 31.10
CA LEU A 74 35.81 -0.84 30.75
C LEU A 74 35.97 0.08 29.53
N LEU A 75 35.20 -0.18 28.46
CA LEU A 75 35.17 0.64 27.25
C LEU A 75 34.70 2.06 27.56
N SER A 76 33.69 2.23 28.41
CA SER A 76 33.18 3.54 28.83
C SER A 76 34.20 4.29 29.68
N THR A 77 34.89 3.61 30.60
CA THR A 77 35.93 4.23 31.43
C THR A 77 37.12 4.67 30.58
N TRP A 78 37.51 3.85 29.60
CA TRP A 78 38.56 4.19 28.64
C TRP A 78 38.11 5.33 27.73
N GLY A 79 36.91 5.26 27.17
CA GLY A 79 36.32 6.31 26.34
C GLY A 79 36.20 7.63 27.11
N PHE A 80 35.82 7.61 28.38
CA PHE A 80 35.73 8.81 29.20
C PHE A 80 37.09 9.47 29.46
N LYS A 81 38.18 8.69 29.55
CA LYS A 81 39.55 9.26 29.59
C LYS A 81 39.85 10.04 28.31
N ILE A 82 39.40 9.55 27.16
CA ILE A 82 39.58 10.23 25.87
C ILE A 82 38.66 11.45 25.77
N ILE A 83 37.38 11.33 26.14
CA ILE A 83 36.40 12.43 26.12
C ILE A 83 36.87 13.63 26.95
N ARG A 84 37.50 13.38 28.10
CA ARG A 84 38.08 14.43 28.97
C ARG A 84 39.20 15.24 28.32
N LEU A 85 39.78 14.78 27.21
CA LEU A 85 40.79 15.52 26.45
C LEU A 85 40.17 16.60 25.56
N PHE A 86 38.86 16.53 25.28
CA PHE A 86 38.15 17.49 24.45
C PHE A 86 37.60 18.66 25.27
N ASN A 87 37.31 19.78 24.59
CA ASN A 87 36.67 20.93 25.20
C ASN A 87 35.27 20.56 25.76
N PRO A 88 34.95 20.84 27.04
CA PRO A 88 33.66 20.49 27.63
C PRO A 88 32.44 21.04 26.88
N TRP A 89 32.54 22.22 26.28
CA TRP A 89 31.47 22.79 25.46
C TRP A 89 31.25 22.00 24.17
N PHE A 90 32.32 21.56 23.52
CA PHE A 90 32.23 20.69 22.35
C PHE A 90 31.56 19.36 22.70
N VAL A 91 31.98 18.72 23.80
CA VAL A 91 31.36 17.48 24.28
C VAL A 91 29.87 17.70 24.61
N GLY A 92 29.54 18.79 25.30
CA GLY A 92 28.17 19.15 25.63
C GLY A 92 27.29 19.39 24.41
N ILE A 93 27.79 20.07 23.39
CA ILE A 93 27.08 20.30 22.12
C ILE A 93 26.89 18.99 21.37
N CYS A 94 27.94 18.17 21.19
CA CYS A 94 27.81 16.89 20.50
C CYS A 94 26.81 15.95 21.20
N LEU A 95 26.84 15.89 22.54
CA LEU A 95 25.92 15.06 23.31
C LEU A 95 24.48 15.59 23.23
N SER A 96 24.27 16.90 23.39
CA SER A 96 22.93 17.50 23.29
C SER A 96 22.35 17.36 21.88
N THR A 97 23.13 17.59 20.82
CA THR A 97 22.71 17.34 19.45
C THR A 97 22.35 15.87 19.23
N TYR A 98 23.19 14.93 19.69
CA TYR A 98 22.91 13.50 19.57
C TYR A 98 21.60 13.08 20.27
N ILE A 99 21.34 13.65 21.45
CA ILE A 99 20.10 13.43 22.20
C ILE A 99 18.90 14.04 21.47
N LEU A 100 18.99 15.32 21.05
CA LEU A 100 17.91 16.02 20.34
C LEU A 100 17.51 15.30 19.06
N VAL A 101 18.49 14.79 18.30
CA VAL A 101 18.25 14.02 17.08
C VAL A 101 17.51 12.72 17.36
N GLY A 102 17.68 12.14 18.55
CA GLY A 102 16.93 10.95 18.97
C GLY A 102 15.41 11.16 19.06
N PHE A 103 14.94 12.42 19.08
CA PHE A 103 13.53 12.77 19.05
C PHE A 103 13.01 13.14 17.66
N LEU A 104 13.88 13.18 16.64
CA LEU A 104 13.49 13.40 15.26
C LEU A 104 13.15 12.06 14.58
N PRO A 105 12.29 12.04 13.55
CA PRO A 105 12.10 10.85 12.72
C PRO A 105 13.44 10.34 12.16
N TYR A 106 13.57 9.04 11.87
CA TYR A 106 14.78 8.42 11.30
C TYR A 106 16.11 8.94 11.91
N PRO A 107 16.28 8.83 13.25
CA PRO A 107 17.37 9.48 13.96
C PRO A 107 18.76 9.01 13.52
N ASP A 108 18.87 7.76 13.05
CA ASP A 108 20.15 7.19 12.62
C ASP A 108 20.66 7.84 11.32
N THR A 109 19.77 8.13 10.39
CA THR A 109 20.09 8.88 9.16
C THR A 109 20.61 10.27 9.46
N ILE A 110 19.92 11.00 10.35
CA ILE A 110 20.32 12.34 10.75
C ILE A 110 21.66 12.30 11.51
N ARG A 111 21.86 11.33 12.41
CA ARG A 111 23.12 11.13 13.12
C ARG A 111 24.30 10.92 12.16
N MET A 112 24.09 10.22 11.05
CA MET A 112 25.12 10.04 10.02
C MET A 112 25.51 11.39 9.37
N PHE A 113 24.53 12.21 8.96
CA PHE A 113 24.82 13.53 8.41
C PHE A 113 25.52 14.46 9.40
N ILE A 114 25.08 14.45 10.66
CA ILE A 114 25.73 15.24 11.72
C ILE A 114 27.15 14.76 11.98
N GLY A 115 27.37 13.45 12.05
CA GLY A 115 28.70 12.86 12.19
C GLY A 115 29.62 13.24 11.03
N PHE A 116 29.11 13.24 9.80
CA PHE A 116 29.82 13.71 8.61
C PHE A 116 30.19 15.19 8.72
N GLU A 117 29.26 16.06 9.09
CA GLU A 117 29.55 17.50 9.23
C GLU A 117 30.50 17.83 10.40
N LEU A 118 30.43 17.07 11.50
CA LEU A 118 31.40 17.20 12.58
C LEU A 118 32.82 16.85 12.11
N LEU A 119 32.97 15.83 11.27
CA LEU A 119 34.25 15.48 10.66
C LEU A 119 34.74 16.59 9.71
N CYS A 120 33.87 17.09 8.83
CA CYS A 120 34.19 18.19 7.93
C CYS A 120 34.63 19.45 8.69
N GLY A 121 33.90 19.82 9.75
CA GLY A 121 34.24 20.93 10.64
C GLY A 121 35.58 20.75 11.33
N ALA A 122 35.90 19.53 11.79
CA ALA A 122 37.20 19.21 12.39
C ALA A 122 38.36 19.37 11.39
N LEU A 123 38.18 18.92 10.14
CA LEU A 123 39.20 19.06 9.08
C LEU A 123 39.43 20.54 8.71
N ILE A 124 38.37 21.34 8.61
CA ILE A 124 38.49 22.79 8.39
C ILE A 124 39.18 23.45 9.58
N GLY A 125 38.76 23.14 10.81
CA GLY A 125 39.37 23.67 12.03
C GLY A 125 40.86 23.36 12.13
N TYR A 126 41.27 22.14 11.81
CA TYR A 126 42.68 21.75 11.73
C TYR A 126 43.43 22.51 10.65
N SER A 127 42.83 22.69 9.47
CA SER A 127 43.40 23.45 8.35
C SER A 127 43.67 24.92 8.71
N VAL A 128 42.76 25.54 9.47
CA VAL A 128 42.92 26.89 10.02
C VAL A 128 44.05 26.90 11.06
N TYR A 129 44.05 25.94 11.99
CA TYR A 129 45.06 25.84 13.05
C TYR A 129 46.49 25.74 12.51
N ILE A 130 46.73 24.89 11.50
CA ILE A 130 48.08 24.74 10.91
C ILE A 130 48.44 25.87 9.93
N GLY A 131 47.46 26.68 9.51
CA GLY A 131 47.60 27.83 8.61
C GLY A 131 47.06 27.56 7.20
N ILE A 132 46.10 28.37 6.75
CA ILE A 132 45.34 28.16 5.50
C ILE A 132 46.16 28.22 4.20
N LYS A 133 47.33 28.86 4.21
CA LYS A 133 48.21 28.97 3.03
C LYS A 133 49.06 27.71 2.79
N LYS A 134 49.07 26.76 3.71
CA LYS A 134 49.83 25.51 3.54
C LYS A 134 49.14 24.60 2.53
N LYS A 135 49.92 23.88 1.71
CA LYS A 135 49.41 22.93 0.72
C LYS A 135 48.45 21.91 1.36
N VAL A 136 48.80 21.37 2.54
CA VAL A 136 47.96 20.42 3.28
C VAL A 136 46.59 21.01 3.64
N SER A 137 46.55 22.25 4.15
CA SER A 137 45.30 22.94 4.48
C SER A 137 44.42 23.15 3.26
N ILE A 138 45.01 23.57 2.13
CA ILE A 138 44.29 23.72 0.87
C ILE A 138 43.72 22.38 0.42
N THR A 139 44.51 21.31 0.47
CA THR A 139 44.05 19.95 0.14
C THR A 139 42.89 19.50 1.02
N LEU A 140 42.98 19.67 2.34
CA LEU A 140 41.91 19.30 3.26
C LEU A 140 40.62 20.09 3.02
N ILE A 141 40.74 21.41 2.79
CA ILE A 141 39.59 22.26 2.44
C ILE A 141 38.96 21.82 1.12
N LEU A 142 39.77 21.53 0.10
CA LEU A 142 39.27 21.03 -1.19
C LEU A 142 38.59 19.67 -1.06
N ILE A 143 39.11 18.77 -0.20
CA ILE A 143 38.45 17.50 0.11
C ILE A 143 37.10 17.74 0.75
N VAL A 144 37.01 18.60 1.78
CA VAL A 144 35.74 18.91 2.45
C VAL A 144 34.73 19.52 1.48
N LEU A 145 35.17 20.46 0.64
CA LEU A 145 34.33 21.07 -0.39
C LEU A 145 33.84 20.03 -1.41
N GLY A 146 34.74 19.15 -1.87
CA GLY A 146 34.39 18.07 -2.79
C GLY A 146 33.37 17.10 -2.19
N LEU A 147 33.59 16.66 -0.95
CA LEU A 147 32.67 15.76 -0.24
C LEU A 147 31.29 16.39 -0.03
N ASN A 148 31.23 17.64 0.44
CA ASN A 148 29.98 18.38 0.60
C ASN A 148 29.26 18.57 -0.75
N THR A 149 30.01 18.87 -1.82
CA THR A 149 29.44 18.97 -3.17
C THR A 149 28.82 17.64 -3.62
N CYS A 150 29.49 16.50 -3.35
CA CYS A 150 28.93 15.18 -3.63
C CYS A 150 27.66 14.89 -2.82
N VAL A 151 27.61 15.26 -1.53
CA VAL A 151 26.42 15.08 -0.68
C VAL A 151 25.27 15.95 -1.20
N VAL A 152 25.51 17.23 -1.49
CA VAL A 152 24.49 18.13 -2.05
C VAL A 152 24.00 17.62 -3.39
N TYR A 153 24.91 17.19 -4.28
CA TYR A 153 24.55 16.61 -5.57
C TYR A 153 23.69 15.35 -5.40
N PHE A 154 24.07 14.44 -4.49
CA PHE A 154 23.33 13.22 -4.20
C PHE A 154 21.91 13.51 -3.66
N LEU A 155 21.79 14.46 -2.73
CA LEU A 155 20.48 14.86 -2.18
C LEU A 155 19.61 15.58 -3.22
N ALA A 156 20.22 16.37 -4.12
CA ALA A 156 19.51 17.09 -5.18
C ALA A 156 19.15 16.22 -6.40
N ASN A 157 19.90 15.15 -6.66
CA ASN A 157 19.63 14.23 -7.77
C ASN A 157 18.33 13.43 -7.51
N GLU A 158 17.52 13.21 -8.55
CA GLU A 158 16.24 12.51 -8.42
C GLU A 158 16.38 10.98 -8.29
N GLY A 159 17.58 10.43 -8.51
CA GLY A 159 17.90 9.02 -8.39
C GLY A 159 18.24 8.37 -9.72
N PHE A 160 17.95 7.07 -9.85
CA PHE A 160 18.39 6.22 -10.95
C PHE A 160 17.21 5.36 -11.44
N ASP A 161 17.24 5.00 -12.71
CA ASP A 161 16.29 4.06 -13.29
C ASP A 161 17.02 2.83 -13.85
N HIS A 162 16.86 1.70 -13.16
CA HIS A 162 17.36 0.39 -13.56
C HIS A 162 16.25 -0.49 -14.14
N THR A 163 15.07 0.06 -14.39
CA THR A 163 13.95 -0.66 -14.96
C THR A 163 14.28 -1.12 -16.39
N PRO A 164 14.11 -2.41 -16.71
CA PRO A 164 14.26 -2.86 -18.10
C PRO A 164 13.27 -2.12 -19.01
N PRO A 165 13.69 -1.55 -20.15
CA PRO A 165 12.79 -0.74 -20.98
C PRO A 165 11.62 -1.59 -21.52
N VAL A 166 10.42 -0.98 -21.57
CA VAL A 166 9.21 -1.63 -22.09
C VAL A 166 9.39 -1.95 -23.58
N SER A 167 9.49 -3.24 -23.91
CA SER A 167 9.72 -3.71 -25.28
C SER A 167 8.51 -3.40 -26.18
N GLU A 168 8.76 -3.17 -27.48
CA GLU A 168 7.69 -2.98 -28.47
C GLU A 168 6.85 -4.25 -28.63
N ASN A 169 7.45 -5.43 -28.46
CA ASN A 169 6.74 -6.71 -28.50
C ASN A 169 5.71 -6.79 -27.35
N TYR A 170 6.12 -6.46 -26.12
CA TYR A 170 5.23 -6.44 -24.97
C TYR A 170 4.14 -5.36 -25.11
N TRP A 171 4.49 -4.14 -25.51
CA TRP A 171 3.51 -3.04 -25.58
C TRP A 171 2.49 -3.21 -26.72
N ASN A 172 2.93 -3.69 -27.88
CA ASN A 172 2.08 -3.89 -29.06
C ASN A 172 1.55 -5.31 -29.19
N GLN A 173 1.68 -6.13 -28.15
CA GLN A 173 1.15 -7.49 -28.16
C GLN A 173 -0.36 -7.48 -28.49
N LYS A 174 -0.80 -8.57 -29.12
CA LYS A 174 -2.18 -8.69 -29.61
C LYS A 174 -3.15 -8.72 -28.42
N ALA A 175 -4.14 -7.85 -28.44
CA ALA A 175 -5.27 -7.90 -27.53
C ALA A 175 -6.51 -8.45 -28.25
N PRO A 176 -7.50 -8.99 -27.53
CA PRO A 176 -8.83 -9.25 -28.09
C PRO A 176 -9.38 -8.00 -28.77
N THR A 177 -10.12 -8.16 -29.86
CA THR A 177 -10.81 -7.01 -30.48
C THR A 177 -12.06 -6.69 -29.67
N PHE A 178 -12.03 -5.60 -28.92
CA PHE A 178 -13.21 -5.04 -28.27
C PHE A 178 -13.13 -3.52 -28.31
N ASN A 179 -14.23 -2.86 -28.65
CA ASN A 179 -14.28 -1.41 -28.74
C ASN A 179 -15.14 -0.88 -27.58
N ALA A 180 -14.54 -0.78 -26.39
CA ALA A 180 -15.14 -0.03 -25.30
C ALA A 180 -15.00 1.48 -25.60
N PRO A 181 -16.00 2.31 -25.25
CA PRO A 181 -15.84 3.75 -25.31
C PRO A 181 -14.65 4.18 -24.45
N ASP A 182 -13.93 5.23 -24.86
CA ASP A 182 -12.90 5.83 -24.00
C ASP A 182 -13.59 6.39 -22.73
N PRO A 183 -13.34 5.80 -21.55
CA PRO A 183 -14.02 6.18 -20.31
C PRO A 183 -13.62 7.58 -19.82
N THR A 184 -12.56 8.17 -20.39
CA THR A 184 -12.03 9.48 -20.03
C THR A 184 -12.65 10.64 -20.81
N ILE A 185 -13.51 10.35 -21.79
CA ILE A 185 -14.28 11.36 -22.50
C ILE A 185 -15.34 11.93 -21.56
N GLU A 186 -15.41 13.26 -21.48
CA GLU A 186 -16.44 13.98 -20.73
C GLU A 186 -17.84 13.64 -21.26
N GLY A 187 -18.81 13.58 -20.35
CA GLY A 187 -20.20 13.38 -20.73
C GLY A 187 -20.87 14.67 -21.19
N THR A 188 -22.19 14.61 -21.35
CA THR A 188 -22.98 15.72 -21.92
C THR A 188 -23.56 16.67 -20.88
N TYR A 189 -23.44 16.37 -19.59
CA TYR A 189 -24.01 17.20 -18.53
C TYR A 189 -23.11 18.40 -18.22
N THR A 190 -23.72 19.57 -18.06
CA THR A 190 -23.05 20.72 -17.45
C THR A 190 -22.79 20.43 -15.98
N VAL A 191 -21.55 20.61 -15.54
CA VAL A 191 -21.13 20.36 -14.15
C VAL A 191 -21.37 21.59 -13.29
N LYS A 192 -22.02 21.39 -12.14
CA LYS A 192 -22.13 22.35 -11.05
C LYS A 192 -21.29 21.90 -9.86
N THR A 193 -20.90 22.85 -9.03
CA THR A 193 -20.16 22.61 -7.80
C THR A 193 -20.82 23.28 -6.61
N LEU A 194 -20.63 22.70 -5.43
CA LEU A 194 -20.99 23.31 -4.15
C LEU A 194 -20.16 22.72 -3.01
N THR A 195 -20.18 23.35 -1.85
CA THR A 195 -19.62 22.82 -0.59
C THR A 195 -20.70 22.68 0.48
N TYR A 196 -20.53 21.69 1.35
CA TYR A 196 -21.32 21.57 2.57
C TYR A 196 -20.42 21.47 3.79
N GLY A 197 -20.87 22.02 4.90
CA GLY A 197 -20.12 22.04 6.15
C GLY A 197 -20.88 22.65 7.32
N ASN A 198 -20.29 22.64 8.51
CA ASN A 198 -20.95 23.11 9.72
C ASN A 198 -21.03 24.64 9.87
N GLY A 199 -20.32 25.39 9.00
CA GLY A 199 -20.47 26.83 8.86
C GLY A 199 -19.59 27.66 9.81
N ASP A 200 -18.73 27.03 10.61
CA ASP A 200 -17.86 27.70 11.59
C ASP A 200 -16.39 27.26 11.51
N ASP A 201 -15.99 26.62 10.41
CA ASP A 201 -14.60 26.19 10.21
C ASP A 201 -13.62 27.37 10.33
N LYS A 202 -12.62 27.21 11.19
CA LYS A 202 -11.64 28.24 11.53
C LYS A 202 -10.56 28.43 10.46
N ASN A 203 -10.22 27.38 9.71
CA ASN A 203 -9.08 27.36 8.80
C ASN A 203 -9.50 27.25 7.32
N ARG A 204 -10.79 27.00 7.06
CA ARG A 204 -11.32 26.70 5.71
C ARG A 204 -12.55 27.54 5.42
N ASP A 205 -12.35 28.66 4.74
CA ASP A 205 -13.41 29.62 4.41
C ASP A 205 -14.59 28.95 3.68
N GLU A 206 -14.33 27.96 2.83
CA GLU A 206 -15.32 27.20 2.05
C GLU A 206 -16.30 26.38 2.89
N TYR A 207 -15.93 26.07 4.14
CA TYR A 207 -16.77 25.33 5.10
C TYR A 207 -17.24 26.20 6.27
N ALA A 208 -16.80 27.46 6.30
CA ALA A 208 -17.27 28.48 7.23
C ALA A 208 -18.58 29.11 6.73
N ASN A 209 -18.74 30.43 6.89
CA ASN A 209 -19.95 31.17 6.48
C ASN A 209 -20.29 31.07 4.98
N SER A 210 -19.36 30.60 4.15
CA SER A 210 -19.53 30.52 2.69
C SER A 210 -20.02 29.16 2.18
N CYS A 211 -20.24 28.17 3.05
CA CYS A 211 -20.78 26.87 2.63
C CYS A 211 -22.21 26.98 2.08
N ASP A 212 -22.49 26.24 0.99
CA ASP A 212 -23.79 26.27 0.30
C ASP A 212 -24.87 25.53 1.09
N ILE A 213 -24.50 24.42 1.75
CA ILE A 213 -25.40 23.63 2.59
C ILE A 213 -24.79 23.48 3.98
N LYS A 214 -25.57 23.84 5.02
CA LYS A 214 -25.14 23.69 6.41
C LYS A 214 -25.44 22.29 6.95
N THR A 215 -24.46 21.69 7.61
CA THR A 215 -24.58 20.40 8.30
C THR A 215 -24.46 20.55 9.81
N SER A 216 -25.00 19.59 10.56
CA SER A 216 -24.72 19.48 12.00
C SER A 216 -23.41 18.73 12.21
N SER A 217 -22.71 19.03 13.31
CA SER A 217 -21.58 18.24 13.76
C SER A 217 -22.03 16.89 14.33
N VAL A 218 -21.08 15.96 14.46
CA VAL A 218 -21.31 14.61 15.00
C VAL A 218 -20.35 14.30 16.15
N ASP A 219 -20.83 13.52 17.12
CA ASP A 219 -20.04 13.07 18.27
C ASP A 219 -19.42 11.68 17.99
N ALA A 220 -18.11 11.66 17.79
CA ALA A 220 -17.29 10.47 17.56
C ALA A 220 -16.61 9.94 18.84
N THR A 221 -16.82 10.56 20.00
CA THR A 221 -16.19 10.13 21.27
C THR A 221 -16.47 8.67 21.65
N PRO A 222 -17.60 8.02 21.28
CA PRO A 222 -17.78 6.59 21.55
C PRO A 222 -16.83 5.67 20.77
N PHE A 223 -16.29 6.14 19.66
CA PHE A 223 -15.49 5.34 18.72
C PHE A 223 -14.00 5.69 18.75
N PHE A 224 -13.67 6.90 19.24
CA PHE A 224 -12.32 7.45 19.14
C PHE A 224 -11.99 8.37 20.32
N ASP A 225 -11.02 7.95 21.12
CA ASP A 225 -10.53 8.75 22.24
C ASP A 225 -9.49 9.77 21.76
N GLN A 226 -9.90 11.04 21.74
CA GLN A 226 -9.06 12.19 21.46
C GLN A 226 -8.84 13.08 22.70
N THR A 227 -9.17 12.60 23.91
CA THR A 227 -9.33 13.46 25.10
C THR A 227 -8.03 13.82 25.81
N SER A 228 -6.92 13.13 25.49
CA SER A 228 -5.64 13.33 26.19
C SER A 228 -4.45 13.34 25.23
N GLY A 229 -3.35 13.97 25.66
CA GLY A 229 -2.10 14.02 24.90
C GLY A 229 -1.84 15.39 24.25
N PHE A 230 -0.56 15.73 24.14
CA PHE A 230 -0.09 16.99 23.56
C PHE A 230 -0.54 17.18 22.11
N ASP A 231 -0.53 16.10 21.32
CA ASP A 231 -0.91 16.12 19.91
C ASP A 231 -2.39 16.46 19.73
N ASN A 232 -3.26 15.89 20.58
CA ASN A 232 -4.70 16.15 20.56
C ASN A 232 -5.03 17.58 20.97
N TRP A 233 -4.33 18.10 21.99
CA TRP A 233 -4.46 19.49 22.40
C TRP A 233 -4.07 20.47 21.27
N ILE A 234 -3.00 20.19 20.53
CA ILE A 234 -2.62 20.99 19.35
C ILE A 234 -3.69 20.94 18.27
N ARG A 235 -4.25 19.76 17.99
CA ARG A 235 -5.28 19.58 16.97
C ARG A 235 -6.54 20.36 17.29
N GLU A 236 -7.00 20.27 18.54
CA GLU A 236 -8.18 20.99 18.99
C GLU A 236 -7.98 22.52 18.91
N ILE A 237 -6.78 23.02 19.24
CA ILE A 237 -6.46 24.45 19.05
C ILE A 237 -6.46 24.84 17.57
N PHE A 238 -5.87 23.99 16.72
CA PHE A 238 -5.77 24.26 15.30
C PHE A 238 -7.16 24.31 14.66
N TRP A 239 -7.95 23.24 14.82
CA TRP A 239 -9.27 23.09 14.20
C TRP A 239 -10.38 23.86 14.91
N GLY A 240 -10.27 24.07 16.22
CA GLY A 240 -11.32 24.69 17.03
C GLY A 240 -12.38 23.71 17.55
N PHE A 241 -12.22 22.41 17.28
CA PHE A 241 -13.12 21.34 17.71
C PHE A 241 -12.33 20.04 18.00
N GLY A 242 -12.98 19.11 18.71
CA GLY A 242 -12.48 17.76 18.97
C GLY A 242 -13.51 16.69 18.59
N ALA A 243 -13.24 15.43 18.97
CA ALA A 243 -14.06 14.27 18.60
C ALA A 243 -15.55 14.38 18.97
N SER A 244 -15.94 15.25 19.91
CA SER A 244 -17.36 15.46 20.26
C SER A 244 -18.14 16.31 19.25
N ASN A 245 -17.45 16.99 18.33
CA ASN A 245 -18.04 17.95 17.39
C ASN A 245 -17.37 17.88 16.02
N TYR A 246 -17.12 16.68 15.49
CA TYR A 246 -16.54 16.58 14.15
C TYR A 246 -17.49 17.12 13.09
N PRO A 247 -17.00 17.96 12.15
CA PRO A 247 -17.82 18.51 11.10
C PRO A 247 -18.10 17.47 10.02
N ILE A 248 -19.23 17.62 9.34
CA ILE A 248 -19.57 16.85 8.14
C ILE A 248 -19.31 17.77 6.95
N ASN A 249 -18.06 17.80 6.49
CA ASN A 249 -17.55 18.72 5.46
C ASN A 249 -17.29 17.99 4.14
N GLY A 250 -17.60 18.61 3.01
CA GLY A 250 -17.27 18.05 1.70
C GLY A 250 -17.52 18.97 0.51
N ARG A 251 -16.84 18.66 -0.59
CA ARG A 251 -16.95 19.33 -1.89
C ARG A 251 -17.70 18.43 -2.85
N VAL A 252 -18.63 18.99 -3.61
CA VAL A 252 -19.49 18.24 -4.51
C VAL A 252 -19.34 18.76 -5.95
N TRP A 253 -19.26 17.83 -6.88
CA TRP A 253 -19.42 18.03 -8.31
C TRP A 253 -20.62 17.22 -8.78
N TYR A 254 -21.59 17.86 -9.41
CA TYR A 254 -22.85 17.21 -9.79
C TYR A 254 -23.39 17.73 -11.14
N PRO A 255 -24.11 16.88 -11.89
CA PRO A 255 -24.74 17.27 -13.14
C PRO A 255 -25.90 18.24 -12.92
N GLU A 256 -26.01 19.26 -13.78
CA GLU A 256 -27.25 20.01 -13.94
C GLU A 256 -28.29 19.15 -14.68
N GLY A 257 -29.36 18.75 -13.99
CA GLY A 257 -30.42 17.92 -14.56
C GLY A 257 -31.40 17.38 -13.53
N GLN A 258 -32.39 16.62 -13.98
CA GLN A 258 -33.50 16.11 -13.16
C GLN A 258 -33.21 14.79 -12.43
N GLY A 259 -32.03 14.17 -12.62
CA GLY A 259 -31.66 12.93 -11.93
C GLY A 259 -32.65 11.75 -12.15
N PRO A 260 -32.62 10.72 -11.28
CA PRO A 260 -31.67 10.55 -10.19
C PRO A 260 -30.28 10.13 -10.73
N PHE A 261 -29.21 10.54 -10.04
CA PHE A 261 -27.82 10.26 -10.41
C PHE A 261 -27.13 9.40 -9.34
N PRO A 262 -26.34 8.38 -9.74
CA PRO A 262 -25.56 7.58 -8.78
C PRO A 262 -24.59 8.44 -7.98
N LEU A 263 -24.39 8.09 -6.71
CA LEU A 263 -23.56 8.83 -5.76
C LEU A 263 -22.19 8.16 -5.57
N VAL A 264 -21.13 8.96 -5.65
CA VAL A 264 -19.74 8.51 -5.46
C VAL A 264 -19.09 9.35 -4.37
N ILE A 265 -18.64 8.70 -3.29
CA ILE A 265 -17.94 9.36 -2.18
C ILE A 265 -16.45 9.10 -2.28
N PHE A 266 -15.64 10.15 -2.39
CA PHE A 266 -14.18 10.11 -2.35
C PHE A 266 -13.69 10.39 -0.93
N VAL A 267 -12.78 9.56 -0.44
CA VAL A 267 -12.21 9.62 0.91
C VAL A 267 -10.69 9.60 0.82
N HIS A 268 -10.07 10.67 1.29
CA HIS A 268 -8.62 10.81 1.23
C HIS A 268 -7.91 10.06 2.36
N GLY A 269 -6.60 9.91 2.21
CA GLY A 269 -5.73 9.27 3.19
C GLY A 269 -5.14 10.23 4.22
N ASN A 270 -4.19 9.69 4.97
CA ASN A 270 -3.40 10.48 5.89
C ASN A 270 -2.41 11.38 5.15
N HIS A 271 -2.37 12.66 5.52
CA HIS A 271 -1.34 13.60 5.12
C HIS A 271 -0.98 14.48 6.34
N LEU A 272 -0.24 15.58 6.17
CA LEU A 272 -0.22 16.64 7.18
C LEU A 272 -1.60 17.33 7.24
N MET A 273 -2.16 17.50 8.44
CA MET A 273 -3.51 18.08 8.64
C MET A 273 -3.66 19.52 8.11
N GLN A 274 -2.55 20.25 7.92
CA GLN A 274 -2.53 21.60 7.34
C GLN A 274 -2.58 21.60 5.81
N GLU A 275 -2.40 20.44 5.18
CA GLU A 275 -2.36 20.27 3.74
C GLU A 275 -3.61 19.51 3.28
N TYR A 276 -4.62 20.26 2.84
CA TYR A 276 -5.95 19.75 2.59
C TYR A 276 -5.97 18.77 1.41
N SER A 277 -6.46 17.56 1.67
CA SER A 277 -6.42 16.46 0.71
C SER A 277 -7.70 16.30 -0.14
N ASP A 278 -8.84 16.78 0.34
CA ASP A 278 -10.14 16.69 -0.34
C ASP A 278 -10.22 17.37 -1.72
N PRO A 279 -9.49 18.48 -2.04
CA PRO A 279 -9.51 19.07 -3.38
C PRO A 279 -8.77 18.21 -4.41
N GLY A 280 -7.96 17.25 -3.97
CA GLY A 280 -7.06 16.43 -4.80
C GLY A 280 -7.74 15.60 -5.89
N TYR A 281 -9.07 15.38 -5.78
CA TYR A 281 -9.87 14.54 -6.68
C TYR A 281 -10.79 15.32 -7.62
N GLU A 282 -10.67 16.65 -7.68
CA GLU A 282 -11.51 17.49 -8.54
C GLU A 282 -11.51 17.04 -10.02
N TYR A 283 -10.34 16.67 -10.55
CA TYR A 283 -10.18 16.26 -11.95
C TYR A 283 -11.04 15.05 -12.33
N ILE A 284 -11.22 14.11 -11.40
CA ILE A 284 -12.03 12.91 -11.62
C ILE A 284 -13.48 13.13 -11.20
N ALA A 285 -13.72 13.89 -10.14
CA ALA A 285 -15.08 14.26 -9.73
C ALA A 285 -15.80 15.07 -10.82
N THR A 286 -15.10 15.99 -11.48
CA THR A 286 -15.62 16.76 -12.62
C THR A 286 -15.94 15.86 -13.82
N LEU A 287 -15.03 14.94 -14.16
CA LEU A 287 -15.26 13.96 -15.22
C LEU A 287 -16.52 13.12 -14.92
N LEU A 288 -16.64 12.59 -13.70
CA LEU A 288 -17.79 11.80 -13.30
C LEU A 288 -19.08 12.63 -13.32
N ALA A 289 -19.07 13.86 -12.82
CA ALA A 289 -20.21 14.76 -12.87
C ALA A 289 -20.70 15.02 -14.29
N SER A 290 -19.78 15.26 -15.24
CA SER A 290 -20.14 15.43 -16.66
C SER A 290 -20.81 14.19 -17.26
N LYS A 291 -20.50 13.00 -16.72
CA LYS A 291 -21.06 11.70 -17.13
C LYS A 291 -22.35 11.34 -16.37
N GLY A 292 -22.88 12.24 -15.55
CA GLY A 292 -24.11 12.03 -14.78
C GLY A 292 -23.90 11.20 -13.53
N TYR A 293 -22.92 11.58 -12.70
CA TYR A 293 -22.71 11.09 -11.34
C TYR A 293 -22.73 12.27 -10.37
N ILE A 294 -23.19 12.08 -9.14
CA ILE A 294 -22.88 13.02 -8.07
C ILE A 294 -21.59 12.53 -7.42
N ALA A 295 -20.52 13.34 -7.45
CA ALA A 295 -19.24 13.01 -6.85
C ALA A 295 -18.97 13.96 -5.68
N ALA A 296 -18.76 13.42 -4.50
CA ALA A 296 -18.45 14.19 -3.29
C ALA A 296 -17.11 13.77 -2.69
N SER A 297 -16.19 14.71 -2.52
CA SER A 297 -14.91 14.49 -1.82
C SER A 297 -15.04 15.00 -0.39
N ILE A 298 -14.96 14.10 0.59
CA ILE A 298 -15.19 14.42 2.00
C ILE A 298 -13.90 14.86 2.69
N ASP A 299 -14.04 15.76 3.66
CA ASP A 299 -12.93 16.28 4.45
C ASP A 299 -12.77 15.47 5.75
N GLU A 300 -11.65 14.78 5.87
CA GLU A 300 -11.20 14.10 7.09
C GLU A 300 -9.81 14.59 7.53
N ASN A 301 -9.39 15.80 7.13
CA ASN A 301 -8.06 16.33 7.44
C ASN A 301 -7.84 16.50 8.96
N PHE A 302 -8.90 16.61 9.76
CA PHE A 302 -8.78 16.63 11.22
C PHE A 302 -8.33 15.31 11.84
N LEU A 303 -8.40 14.20 11.09
CA LEU A 303 -7.90 12.87 11.45
C LEU A 303 -6.51 12.55 10.87
N ASN A 304 -5.88 13.49 10.15
CA ASN A 304 -4.57 13.32 9.51
C ASN A 304 -3.42 13.49 10.51
N SER A 305 -2.16 13.28 10.14
CA SER A 305 -1.00 13.46 11.03
C SER A 305 -0.64 14.94 11.20
N ASN A 306 0.17 15.24 12.20
CA ASN A 306 0.79 16.56 12.36
C ASN A 306 2.27 16.39 12.75
N TRP A 307 2.98 17.51 12.93
CA TRP A 307 4.42 17.50 13.23
C TRP A 307 4.80 16.78 14.53
N SER A 308 3.87 16.69 15.49
CA SER A 308 4.12 16.09 16.81
C SER A 308 3.64 14.65 16.91
N GLY A 309 2.69 14.21 16.08
CA GLY A 309 2.27 12.82 16.05
C GLY A 309 1.14 12.46 15.09
N ASP A 310 0.91 11.15 15.00
CA ASP A 310 -0.13 10.48 14.21
C ASP A 310 -0.91 9.49 15.09
N TYR A 311 -2.10 9.08 14.64
CA TYR A 311 -2.99 8.15 15.33
C TYR A 311 -2.66 6.67 15.12
N SER A 312 -1.63 6.34 14.34
CA SER A 312 -1.18 4.96 14.13
C SER A 312 -2.31 4.02 13.68
N HIS A 313 -3.21 4.52 12.82
CA HIS A 313 -4.37 3.80 12.26
C HIS A 313 -5.53 3.53 13.24
N ASN A 314 -5.51 4.06 14.46
CA ASN A 314 -6.64 3.90 15.40
C ASN A 314 -7.89 4.68 14.97
N GLU A 315 -7.74 5.67 14.09
CA GLU A 315 -8.80 6.52 13.58
C GLU A 315 -9.58 5.91 12.40
N ILE A 316 -9.11 4.78 11.83
CA ILE A 316 -9.70 4.16 10.63
C ILE A 316 -11.19 3.81 10.81
N PHE A 317 -11.59 3.35 12.00
CA PHE A 317 -13.01 3.11 12.29
C PHE A 317 -13.84 4.40 12.21
N THR A 318 -13.31 5.49 12.76
CA THR A 318 -13.97 6.79 12.77
C THR A 318 -14.13 7.34 11.36
N ARG A 319 -13.10 7.22 10.51
CA ARG A 319 -13.18 7.55 9.08
C ARG A 319 -14.29 6.76 8.40
N ALA A 320 -14.30 5.44 8.58
CA ALA A 320 -15.32 4.57 8.02
C ALA A 320 -16.75 4.93 8.49
N TRP A 321 -16.90 5.30 9.76
CA TRP A 321 -18.16 5.75 10.32
C TRP A 321 -18.58 7.14 9.78
N LEU A 322 -17.65 8.07 9.61
CA LEU A 322 -17.90 9.39 9.02
C LEU A 322 -18.43 9.28 7.59
N ILE A 323 -17.89 8.36 6.77
CA ILE A 323 -18.44 8.06 5.43
C ILE A 323 -19.96 7.80 5.51
N LEU A 324 -20.40 6.99 6.48
CA LEU A 324 -21.82 6.67 6.64
C LEU A 324 -22.63 7.86 7.16
N LYS A 325 -22.05 8.72 8.00
CA LYS A 325 -22.67 9.99 8.42
C LYS A 325 -22.85 10.97 7.26
N HIS A 326 -21.92 10.99 6.30
CA HIS A 326 -22.12 11.73 5.04
C HIS A 326 -23.29 11.16 4.25
N LEU A 327 -23.40 9.84 4.10
CA LEU A 327 -24.52 9.20 3.39
C LEU A 327 -25.88 9.47 4.06
N GLU A 328 -25.93 9.63 5.39
CA GLU A 328 -27.14 10.07 6.08
C GLU A 328 -27.57 11.48 5.66
N CYS A 329 -26.63 12.42 5.56
CA CYS A 329 -26.92 13.76 5.04
C CYS A 329 -27.44 13.71 3.61
N TRP A 330 -26.84 12.90 2.74
CA TRP A 330 -27.31 12.68 1.37
C TRP A 330 -28.73 12.13 1.30
N ARG A 331 -29.07 11.16 2.17
CA ARG A 331 -30.43 10.62 2.30
C ARG A 331 -31.43 11.69 2.72
N GLU A 332 -31.05 12.57 3.64
CA GLU A 332 -31.88 13.68 4.11
C GLU A 332 -32.09 14.74 3.03
N TRP A 333 -31.02 15.20 2.37
CA TRP A 333 -31.11 16.18 1.28
C TRP A 333 -31.97 15.67 0.12
N ASN A 334 -31.90 14.37 -0.19
CA ASN A 334 -32.74 13.76 -1.22
C ASN A 334 -34.25 13.83 -0.90
N GLN A 335 -34.64 14.17 0.34
CA GLN A 335 -36.01 14.33 0.81
C GLN A 335 -36.40 15.79 1.12
N GLN A 336 -35.47 16.74 1.01
CA GLN A 336 -35.67 18.16 1.35
C GLN A 336 -35.82 19.04 0.10
N GLU A 337 -37.02 19.61 -0.13
CA GLU A 337 -37.39 20.40 -1.31
C GLU A 337 -36.53 21.66 -1.55
N ASP A 338 -35.94 22.20 -0.48
CA ASP A 338 -35.11 23.41 -0.50
C ASP A 338 -33.64 23.14 -0.84
N THR A 339 -33.25 21.88 -1.02
CA THR A 339 -31.89 21.49 -1.43
C THR A 339 -31.82 21.24 -2.93
N PRO A 340 -30.64 21.46 -3.57
CA PRO A 340 -30.45 21.10 -4.98
C PRO A 340 -30.51 19.58 -5.23
N PHE A 341 -30.56 18.78 -4.17
CA PHE A 341 -30.52 17.33 -4.23
C PHE A 341 -31.87 16.65 -4.04
N TYR A 342 -32.96 17.43 -3.88
CA TYR A 342 -34.30 16.88 -3.74
C TYR A 342 -34.67 15.94 -4.90
N GLN A 343 -34.85 14.66 -4.58
CA GLN A 343 -35.18 13.60 -5.54
C GLN A 343 -34.19 13.43 -6.70
N THR A 344 -32.97 13.99 -6.62
CA THR A 344 -31.97 13.87 -7.69
C THR A 344 -30.86 12.86 -7.40
N VAL A 345 -30.83 12.27 -6.20
CA VAL A 345 -29.80 11.30 -5.79
C VAL A 345 -30.34 9.88 -5.89
N ASP A 346 -29.63 9.02 -6.63
CA ASP A 346 -29.91 7.59 -6.68
C ASP A 346 -29.25 6.88 -5.50
N MET A 347 -29.98 6.82 -4.39
CA MET A 347 -29.51 6.20 -3.14
C MET A 347 -29.42 4.66 -3.23
N ASP A 348 -29.87 4.05 -4.34
CA ASP A 348 -29.72 2.62 -4.62
C ASP A 348 -28.44 2.29 -5.39
N ASN A 349 -27.69 3.31 -5.84
CA ASN A 349 -26.45 3.15 -6.60
C ASN A 349 -25.35 4.03 -6.00
N ILE A 350 -24.72 3.54 -4.93
CA ILE A 350 -23.64 4.23 -4.21
C ILE A 350 -22.31 3.50 -4.44
N ALA A 351 -21.22 4.26 -4.68
CA ALA A 351 -19.86 3.74 -4.62
C ALA A 351 -18.96 4.57 -3.69
N LEU A 352 -17.95 3.91 -3.13
CA LEU A 352 -16.92 4.53 -2.30
C LEU A 352 -15.56 4.45 -2.99
N VAL A 353 -14.83 5.56 -3.05
CA VAL A 353 -13.47 5.64 -3.58
C VAL A 353 -12.54 6.10 -2.46
N GLY A 354 -11.71 5.20 -1.96
CA GLY A 354 -10.80 5.48 -0.85
C GLY A 354 -9.34 5.46 -1.28
N HIS A 355 -8.54 6.43 -0.83
CA HIS A 355 -7.08 6.44 -1.04
C HIS A 355 -6.33 6.23 0.28
N SER A 356 -5.32 5.36 0.32
CA SER A 356 -4.46 5.16 1.49
C SER A 356 -5.26 4.74 2.72
N ARG A 357 -5.25 5.52 3.81
CA ARG A 357 -6.13 5.30 4.97
C ARG A 357 -7.62 5.40 4.64
N GLY A 358 -8.01 6.29 3.72
CA GLY A 358 -9.37 6.33 3.17
C GLY A 358 -9.70 5.07 2.37
N GLY A 359 -8.69 4.49 1.71
CA GLY A 359 -8.75 3.18 1.05
C GLY A 359 -9.13 2.09 2.05
N GLN A 360 -8.50 2.07 3.23
CA GLN A 360 -8.87 1.13 4.29
C GLN A 360 -10.24 1.41 4.93
N ALA A 361 -10.63 2.68 5.03
CA ALA A 361 -11.90 3.10 5.63
C ALA A 361 -13.13 2.74 4.77
N ALA A 362 -13.04 2.87 3.44
CA ALA A 362 -14.14 2.58 2.51
C ALA A 362 -14.71 1.14 2.62
N PRO A 363 -13.93 0.05 2.54
CA PRO A 363 -14.44 -1.30 2.74
C PRO A 363 -14.90 -1.54 4.18
N LEU A 364 -14.26 -0.92 5.17
CA LEU A 364 -14.70 -1.01 6.56
C LEU A 364 -16.09 -0.39 6.74
N ALA A 365 -16.39 0.70 6.03
CA ALA A 365 -17.71 1.34 6.05
C ALA A 365 -18.81 0.39 5.57
N ILE A 366 -18.53 -0.49 4.59
CA ILE A 366 -19.49 -1.52 4.15
C ILE A 366 -19.81 -2.51 5.29
N VAL A 367 -18.79 -2.93 6.03
CA VAL A 367 -18.99 -3.86 7.14
C VAL A 367 -19.79 -3.19 8.27
N ILE A 368 -19.48 -1.93 8.60
CA ILE A 368 -20.22 -1.12 9.59
C ILE A 368 -21.67 -0.88 9.12
N ASN A 369 -21.87 -0.60 7.83
CA ASN A 369 -23.17 -0.29 7.23
C ASN A 369 -24.22 -1.40 7.44
N LYS A 370 -23.77 -2.66 7.52
CA LYS A 370 -24.62 -3.84 7.77
C LYS A 370 -24.89 -4.08 9.27
N GLN A 371 -24.20 -3.40 10.18
CA GLN A 371 -24.36 -3.60 11.62
C GLN A 371 -25.52 -2.79 12.18
N LYS A 372 -26.17 -3.35 13.20
CA LYS A 372 -27.19 -2.64 13.99
C LYS A 372 -26.61 -1.85 15.16
N ARG A 373 -25.38 -2.16 15.57
CA ARG A 373 -24.72 -1.62 16.77
C ARG A 373 -23.20 -1.60 16.63
N TYR A 374 -22.55 -0.76 17.43
CA TYR A 374 -21.10 -0.77 17.54
C TYR A 374 -20.58 -2.00 18.30
N TYR A 375 -19.55 -2.65 17.75
CA TYR A 375 -19.05 -3.93 18.25
C TYR A 375 -18.32 -3.83 19.60
N LYS A 376 -17.85 -2.64 20.01
CA LYS A 376 -17.20 -2.42 21.32
C LYS A 376 -18.12 -1.81 22.37
N ASP A 377 -19.23 -1.19 21.97
CA ASP A 377 -20.25 -0.63 22.87
C ASP A 377 -21.64 -0.77 22.26
N ALA A 378 -22.40 -1.76 22.74
CA ALA A 378 -23.73 -2.07 22.24
C ALA A 378 -24.80 -0.99 22.56
N ASN A 379 -24.45 0.07 23.30
CA ASN A 379 -25.35 1.22 23.50
C ASN A 379 -25.36 2.17 22.30
N GLN A 380 -24.39 2.06 21.38
CA GLN A 380 -24.37 2.82 20.15
C GLN A 380 -25.14 2.06 19.07
N ASP A 381 -26.35 2.51 18.77
CA ASP A 381 -27.18 1.94 17.71
C ASP A 381 -26.80 2.54 16.33
N PHE A 382 -26.88 1.70 15.29
CA PHE A 382 -26.64 2.06 13.90
C PHE A 382 -27.88 1.76 13.05
N ASN A 383 -28.18 2.66 12.10
CA ASN A 383 -29.30 2.53 11.16
C ASN A 383 -28.92 3.05 9.76
N PHE A 384 -27.76 2.60 9.28
CA PHE A 384 -27.20 3.03 8.00
C PHE A 384 -27.86 2.29 6.83
N ASN A 385 -27.55 1.01 6.64
CA ASN A 385 -28.13 0.12 5.64
C ASN A 385 -28.25 0.74 4.22
N PHE A 386 -27.20 1.43 3.77
CA PHE A 386 -27.10 2.03 2.45
C PHE A 386 -26.77 1.00 1.35
N SER A 387 -27.28 1.22 0.14
CA SER A 387 -27.05 0.40 -1.05
C SER A 387 -25.68 0.70 -1.70
N ILE A 388 -24.59 0.41 -0.98
CA ILE A 388 -23.22 0.54 -1.51
C ILE A 388 -22.93 -0.68 -2.40
N LYS A 389 -22.70 -0.44 -3.70
CA LYS A 389 -22.51 -1.47 -4.74
C LYS A 389 -21.07 -1.64 -5.21
N GLY A 390 -20.25 -0.59 -5.09
CA GLY A 390 -18.87 -0.60 -5.57
C GLY A 390 -17.88 0.05 -4.62
N ILE A 391 -16.67 -0.52 -4.55
CA ILE A 391 -15.51 0.08 -3.88
C ILE A 391 -14.37 0.23 -4.88
N VAL A 392 -13.74 1.40 -4.87
CA VAL A 392 -12.40 1.60 -5.45
C VAL A 392 -11.42 1.89 -4.32
N GLU A 393 -10.39 1.07 -4.19
CA GLU A 393 -9.24 1.34 -3.34
C GLU A 393 -8.06 1.82 -4.18
N ILE A 394 -7.50 2.97 -3.81
CA ILE A 394 -6.27 3.52 -4.37
C ILE A 394 -5.20 3.37 -3.29
N ALA A 395 -4.14 2.62 -3.57
CA ALA A 395 -2.99 2.43 -2.69
C ALA A 395 -3.33 2.28 -1.19
N PRO A 396 -4.23 1.35 -0.79
CA PRO A 396 -4.83 1.35 0.54
C PRO A 396 -3.90 0.80 1.63
N THR A 397 -4.06 1.29 2.86
CA THR A 397 -3.43 0.67 4.04
C THR A 397 -4.17 -0.62 4.46
N ALA A 398 -3.52 -1.45 5.29
CA ALA A 398 -4.13 -2.67 5.85
C ALA A 398 -3.77 -2.92 7.33
N PHE A 399 -3.44 -1.88 8.09
CA PHE A 399 -2.91 -2.03 9.47
C PHE A 399 -3.99 -2.13 10.54
N TYR A 400 -5.15 -1.49 10.33
CA TYR A 400 -6.31 -1.63 11.22
C TYR A 400 -7.09 -2.93 11.01
N SER A 401 -7.45 -3.62 12.10
CA SER A 401 -8.49 -4.66 12.09
C SER A 401 -9.41 -4.51 13.31
N MET A 402 -10.70 -4.79 13.11
CA MET A 402 -11.70 -4.79 14.19
C MET A 402 -11.41 -5.89 15.21
N HIS A 403 -10.93 -7.04 14.73
CA HIS A 403 -10.51 -8.18 15.54
C HIS A 403 -9.07 -8.54 15.16
N LYS A 404 -8.20 -8.59 16.17
CA LYS A 404 -6.79 -8.95 15.97
C LYS A 404 -6.67 -10.25 15.16
N ASP A 405 -5.80 -10.24 14.17
CA ASP A 405 -5.45 -11.39 13.32
C ASP A 405 -6.60 -11.94 12.45
N LYS A 406 -7.73 -11.23 12.35
CA LYS A 406 -8.81 -11.55 11.40
C LYS A 406 -8.81 -10.58 10.22
N PRO A 407 -8.82 -11.08 8.97
CA PRO A 407 -8.99 -10.22 7.81
C PRO A 407 -10.41 -9.64 7.76
N LEU A 408 -10.56 -8.55 7.00
CA LEU A 408 -11.88 -8.01 6.69
C LEU A 408 -12.52 -8.90 5.62
N GLU A 409 -13.70 -9.43 5.92
CA GLU A 409 -14.49 -10.24 4.99
C GLU A 409 -15.48 -9.34 4.24
N LEU A 410 -15.44 -9.40 2.92
CA LEU A 410 -16.33 -8.68 2.03
C LEU A 410 -17.06 -9.70 1.15
N GLU A 411 -18.34 -9.44 0.90
CA GLU A 411 -19.19 -10.31 0.08
C GLU A 411 -20.09 -9.46 -0.81
N ASN A 412 -20.28 -9.92 -2.05
CA ASN A 412 -21.27 -9.38 -2.99
C ASN A 412 -21.12 -7.87 -3.21
N ILE A 413 -19.89 -7.43 -3.50
CA ILE A 413 -19.56 -6.04 -3.82
C ILE A 413 -18.64 -5.99 -5.03
N ASP A 414 -18.88 -5.03 -5.93
CA ASP A 414 -17.94 -4.76 -7.01
C ASP A 414 -16.69 -4.09 -6.43
N TYR A 415 -15.51 -4.48 -6.91
CA TYR A 415 -14.25 -4.03 -6.33
C TYR A 415 -13.19 -3.67 -7.37
N LEU A 416 -12.52 -2.54 -7.20
CA LEU A 416 -11.36 -2.13 -7.97
C LEU A 416 -10.19 -1.75 -7.04
N LEU A 417 -9.01 -2.31 -7.29
CA LEU A 417 -7.77 -1.90 -6.65
C LEU A 417 -6.81 -1.28 -7.66
N LEU A 418 -6.36 -0.05 -7.38
CA LEU A 418 -5.26 0.60 -8.09
C LEU A 418 -4.06 0.70 -7.14
N GLN A 419 -2.92 0.12 -7.53
CA GLN A 419 -1.70 0.14 -6.72
C GLN A 419 -0.49 0.61 -7.54
N GLY A 420 0.32 1.50 -6.96
CA GLY A 420 1.60 1.92 -7.53
C GLY A 420 2.75 1.00 -7.10
N GLY A 421 3.66 0.68 -8.02
CA GLY A 421 4.86 -0.12 -7.70
C GLY A 421 5.99 0.67 -7.03
N TYR A 422 6.02 1.99 -7.25
CA TYR A 422 6.90 2.96 -6.58
C TYR A 422 6.18 3.72 -5.47
N ASP A 423 5.13 3.13 -4.90
CA ASP A 423 4.52 3.64 -3.68
C ASP A 423 5.55 3.65 -2.54
N GLN A 424 5.88 4.85 -2.05
CA GLN A 424 6.90 5.06 -1.01
C GLN A 424 6.29 5.26 0.39
N ASP A 425 4.96 5.33 0.50
CA ASP A 425 4.24 5.42 1.77
C ASP A 425 3.70 4.03 2.17
N VAL A 426 2.93 3.42 1.27
CA VAL A 426 2.40 2.05 1.38
C VAL A 426 3.13 1.15 0.38
N PHE A 427 4.34 0.76 0.74
CA PHE A 427 5.27 0.06 -0.16
C PHE A 427 4.83 -1.35 -0.61
N SER A 428 3.82 -1.95 0.02
CA SER A 428 3.26 -3.25 -0.37
C SER A 428 1.81 -3.14 -0.84
N MET A 429 1.40 -4.05 -1.71
CA MET A 429 0.06 -4.12 -2.27
C MET A 429 -0.95 -4.73 -1.30
N ALA A 430 -1.12 -4.16 -0.12
CA ALA A 430 -1.92 -4.76 0.95
C ALA A 430 -3.42 -4.91 0.59
N GLY A 431 -3.90 -4.15 -0.40
CA GLY A 431 -5.24 -4.30 -0.99
C GLY A 431 -5.48 -5.66 -1.66
N SER A 432 -4.45 -6.40 -2.09
CA SER A 432 -4.62 -7.71 -2.72
C SER A 432 -5.26 -8.72 -1.77
N ARG A 433 -5.03 -8.59 -0.46
CA ARG A 433 -5.66 -9.41 0.57
C ARG A 433 -7.18 -9.30 0.56
N LYS A 434 -7.72 -8.09 0.35
CA LYS A 434 -9.17 -7.87 0.23
C LYS A 434 -9.71 -8.39 -1.09
N TYR A 435 -8.96 -8.21 -2.18
CA TYR A 435 -9.31 -8.79 -3.48
C TYR A 435 -9.41 -10.32 -3.42
N ASN A 436 -8.44 -10.99 -2.80
CA ASN A 436 -8.42 -12.45 -2.68
C ASN A 436 -9.50 -12.98 -1.72
N ASN A 437 -9.74 -12.29 -0.60
CA ASN A 437 -10.73 -12.68 0.41
C ASN A 437 -12.16 -12.18 0.12
N LEU A 438 -12.42 -11.60 -1.06
CA LEU A 438 -13.75 -11.17 -1.50
C LEU A 438 -14.45 -12.31 -2.26
N HIS A 439 -15.64 -12.68 -1.77
CA HIS A 439 -16.45 -13.77 -2.32
C HIS A 439 -17.78 -13.28 -2.91
N PHE A 440 -18.23 -13.94 -3.97
CA PHE A 440 -19.55 -13.74 -4.57
C PHE A 440 -20.43 -14.93 -4.20
N THR A 441 -21.43 -14.69 -3.35
CA THR A 441 -22.26 -15.73 -2.71
C THR A 441 -23.73 -15.65 -3.11
N ASP A 442 -24.16 -14.55 -3.74
CA ASP A 442 -25.52 -14.40 -4.27
C ASP A 442 -25.60 -14.70 -5.78
N THR A 443 -26.78 -14.53 -6.38
CA THR A 443 -27.03 -14.78 -7.80
C THR A 443 -26.84 -13.54 -8.68
N ASN A 444 -26.51 -12.39 -8.10
CA ASN A 444 -26.30 -11.17 -8.86
C ASN A 444 -24.92 -11.21 -9.53
N PHE A 445 -24.78 -10.46 -10.62
CA PHE A 445 -23.48 -10.32 -11.25
C PHE A 445 -22.63 -9.32 -10.45
N HIS A 446 -21.50 -9.78 -9.95
CA HIS A 446 -20.46 -8.96 -9.32
C HIS A 446 -19.12 -9.18 -10.02
N PHE A 447 -18.20 -8.24 -9.86
CA PHE A 447 -16.85 -8.38 -10.38
C PHE A 447 -15.80 -7.67 -9.52
N LYS A 448 -14.57 -8.16 -9.57
CA LYS A 448 -13.41 -7.56 -8.93
C LYS A 448 -12.28 -7.42 -9.93
N SER A 449 -11.55 -6.31 -9.86
CA SER A 449 -10.44 -5.99 -10.75
C SER A 449 -9.29 -5.36 -9.99
N VAL A 450 -8.08 -5.60 -10.47
CA VAL A 450 -6.86 -4.97 -9.98
C VAL A 450 -6.06 -4.45 -11.15
N LEU A 451 -5.51 -3.25 -10.99
CA LEU A 451 -4.41 -2.76 -11.81
C LEU A 451 -3.21 -2.39 -10.92
N TYR A 452 -2.12 -3.14 -11.08
CA TYR A 452 -0.82 -2.76 -10.55
C TYR A 452 -0.03 -1.99 -11.61
N ILE A 453 0.36 -0.77 -11.24
CA ILE A 453 0.95 0.24 -12.12
C ILE A 453 2.41 0.42 -11.71
N TYR A 454 3.33 -0.21 -12.43
CA TYR A 454 4.71 -0.33 -11.96
C TYR A 454 5.35 1.01 -11.61
N ALA A 455 5.26 2.00 -12.50
CA ALA A 455 5.91 3.31 -12.37
C ALA A 455 5.09 4.37 -11.59
N ALA A 456 3.96 4.00 -10.98
CA ALA A 456 3.17 4.93 -10.18
C ALA A 456 3.64 4.97 -8.72
N ASN A 457 3.56 6.14 -8.09
CA ASN A 457 3.78 6.36 -6.66
C ASN A 457 2.46 6.41 -5.88
N HIS A 458 2.53 6.69 -4.56
CA HIS A 458 1.35 6.91 -3.73
C HIS A 458 0.64 8.22 -4.10
N GLY A 459 1.41 9.32 -4.17
CA GLY A 459 0.89 10.68 -4.15
C GLY A 459 0.11 11.11 -5.39
N GLN A 460 0.56 10.77 -6.60
CA GLN A 460 0.12 11.48 -7.81
C GLN A 460 -1.30 11.15 -8.27
N PHE A 461 -1.99 10.17 -7.66
CA PHE A 461 -3.43 9.99 -7.84
C PHE A 461 -4.23 11.20 -7.36
N SER A 462 -3.67 11.97 -6.42
CA SER A 462 -4.17 13.25 -5.94
C SER A 462 -3.38 14.39 -6.59
N THR A 463 -4.08 15.47 -6.99
CA THR A 463 -3.40 16.71 -7.41
C THR A 463 -2.74 17.47 -6.25
N ALA A 464 -3.05 17.12 -5.01
CA ALA A 464 -2.56 17.82 -3.81
C ALA A 464 -1.25 17.24 -3.23
N TRP A 465 -0.95 15.95 -3.43
CA TRP A 465 0.19 15.28 -2.75
C TRP A 465 1.47 15.26 -3.58
N GLY A 466 1.36 15.11 -4.91
CA GLY A 466 2.50 15.19 -5.83
C GLY A 466 3.42 13.96 -5.84
N ARG A 467 4.70 14.17 -6.16
CA ARG A 467 5.69 13.10 -6.47
C ARG A 467 6.44 12.54 -5.27
N LYS A 468 6.38 13.21 -4.12
CA LYS A 468 7.19 12.88 -2.94
C LYS A 468 6.27 12.38 -1.85
N ASP A 469 6.19 11.07 -1.68
CA ASP A 469 5.23 10.46 -0.75
C ASP A 469 5.65 10.65 0.73
N ILE A 470 6.90 11.05 0.98
CA ILE A 470 7.44 11.32 2.33
C ILE A 470 7.87 12.79 2.43
N PRO A 471 7.68 13.47 3.58
CA PRO A 471 8.13 14.85 3.78
C PRO A 471 9.66 15.06 3.73
N PHE A 472 10.07 16.31 3.51
CA PHE A 472 11.46 16.74 3.67
C PHE A 472 11.89 16.66 5.16
N PRO A 473 13.15 16.28 5.47
CA PRO A 473 14.29 16.05 4.56
C PRO A 473 14.33 14.67 3.89
N TYR A 474 13.55 13.69 4.34
CA TYR A 474 13.65 12.30 3.87
C TYR A 474 13.26 12.14 2.41
N SER A 475 12.37 12.99 1.90
CA SER A 475 12.06 13.07 0.47
C SER A 475 13.30 13.19 -0.43
N ALA A 476 14.39 13.77 0.08
CA ALA A 476 15.65 13.90 -0.65
C ALA A 476 16.45 12.59 -0.75
N LEU A 477 15.98 11.48 -0.15
CA LEU A 477 16.56 10.16 -0.27
C LEU A 477 15.72 9.22 -1.15
N LEU A 478 14.53 9.64 -1.56
CA LEU A 478 13.64 8.88 -2.44
C LEU A 478 14.22 8.76 -3.85
N ASN A 479 13.97 7.63 -4.50
CA ASN A 479 14.27 7.44 -5.92
C ASN A 479 13.03 7.81 -6.75
N LEU A 480 13.09 8.93 -7.44
CA LEU A 480 11.98 9.56 -8.14
C LEU A 480 12.12 9.46 -9.67
N THR A 481 13.31 9.09 -10.17
CA THR A 481 13.61 9.00 -11.61
C THR A 481 12.69 8.02 -12.36
N PRO A 482 12.36 6.82 -11.82
CA PRO A 482 11.50 5.86 -12.53
C PRO A 482 10.01 6.23 -12.56
N LEU A 483 9.61 7.29 -11.84
CA LEU A 483 8.20 7.65 -11.71
C LEU A 483 7.63 8.14 -13.03
N MET A 484 6.45 7.62 -13.36
CA MET A 484 5.56 8.20 -14.36
C MET A 484 5.15 9.61 -13.94
N ASP A 485 4.88 10.47 -14.92
CA ASP A 485 4.37 11.81 -14.64
C ASP A 485 2.95 11.76 -14.01
N GLY A 486 2.61 12.79 -13.25
CA GLY A 486 1.35 12.80 -12.51
C GLY A 486 0.11 12.88 -13.40
N GLU A 487 0.20 13.45 -14.60
CA GLU A 487 -0.93 13.48 -15.53
C GLU A 487 -1.24 12.08 -16.05
N GLY A 488 -0.22 11.31 -16.42
CA GLY A 488 -0.32 9.91 -16.80
C GLY A 488 -0.92 9.04 -15.71
N GLN A 489 -0.48 9.20 -14.47
CA GLN A 489 -1.04 8.46 -13.33
C GLN A 489 -2.51 8.81 -13.07
N ARG A 490 -2.89 10.10 -13.14
CA ARG A 490 -4.30 10.53 -13.05
C ARG A 490 -5.14 10.09 -14.24
N LYS A 491 -4.56 10.02 -15.44
CA LYS A 491 -5.25 9.51 -16.64
C LYS A 491 -5.60 8.03 -16.48
N ILE A 492 -4.72 7.23 -15.89
CA ILE A 492 -5.00 5.83 -15.53
C ILE A 492 -6.15 5.77 -14.51
N ALA A 493 -6.12 6.62 -13.47
CA ALA A 493 -7.19 6.69 -12.49
C ALA A 493 -8.54 7.04 -13.12
N GLN A 494 -8.60 8.08 -13.96
CA GLN A 494 -9.82 8.43 -14.73
C GLN A 494 -10.31 7.25 -15.57
N THR A 495 -9.38 6.54 -16.23
CA THR A 495 -9.72 5.42 -17.11
C THR A 495 -10.39 4.29 -16.34
N TYR A 496 -9.73 3.78 -15.30
CA TYR A 496 -10.18 2.60 -14.58
C TYR A 496 -11.34 2.90 -13.64
N ILE A 497 -11.30 4.00 -12.88
CA ILE A 497 -12.38 4.36 -11.96
C ILE A 497 -13.66 4.69 -12.74
N SER A 498 -13.57 5.43 -13.86
CA SER A 498 -14.77 5.74 -14.63
C SER A 498 -15.35 4.51 -15.33
N ALA A 499 -14.51 3.62 -15.89
CA ALA A 499 -14.95 2.34 -16.46
C ALA A 499 -15.61 1.44 -15.40
N PHE A 500 -15.01 1.36 -14.21
CA PHE A 500 -15.54 0.62 -13.06
C PHE A 500 -16.91 1.13 -12.63
N LEU A 501 -17.06 2.43 -12.42
CA LEU A 501 -18.32 3.03 -11.99
C LEU A 501 -19.43 2.87 -13.04
N ASP A 502 -19.09 3.01 -14.34
CA ASP A 502 -20.04 2.78 -15.43
C ASP A 502 -20.52 1.32 -15.48
N ALA A 503 -19.64 0.35 -15.23
CA ALA A 503 -20.00 -1.06 -15.14
C ALA A 503 -20.84 -1.38 -13.88
N SER A 504 -20.38 -0.92 -12.71
CA SER A 504 -20.96 -1.26 -11.40
C SER A 504 -22.29 -0.54 -11.13
N LEU A 505 -22.35 0.78 -11.34
CA LEU A 505 -23.51 1.60 -10.96
C LEU A 505 -24.51 1.81 -12.10
N LYS A 506 -24.05 1.77 -13.36
CA LYS A 506 -24.90 2.01 -14.55
C LYS A 506 -25.14 0.77 -15.39
N GLY A 507 -24.55 -0.38 -15.03
CA GLY A 507 -24.73 -1.65 -15.74
C GLY A 507 -24.13 -1.67 -17.16
N LYS A 508 -23.22 -0.74 -17.50
CA LYS A 508 -22.57 -0.65 -18.82
C LYS A 508 -21.45 -1.68 -18.94
N LYS A 509 -21.83 -2.94 -19.14
CA LYS A 509 -20.95 -4.11 -19.15
C LYS A 509 -19.85 -4.06 -20.20
N GLU A 510 -19.98 -3.25 -21.25
CA GLU A 510 -18.93 -3.01 -22.23
C GLU A 510 -17.63 -2.45 -21.62
N ASN A 511 -17.71 -1.76 -20.47
CA ASN A 511 -16.53 -1.24 -19.78
C ASN A 511 -15.72 -2.31 -19.04
N LEU A 512 -16.30 -3.49 -18.80
CA LEU A 512 -15.60 -4.60 -18.14
C LEU A 512 -14.37 -5.05 -18.94
N SER A 513 -14.35 -4.85 -20.26
CA SER A 513 -13.20 -5.25 -21.08
C SER A 513 -11.92 -4.50 -20.69
N ILE A 514 -12.02 -3.19 -20.41
CA ILE A 514 -10.88 -2.39 -19.95
C ILE A 514 -10.38 -2.88 -18.57
N LEU A 515 -11.32 -3.28 -17.71
CA LEU A 515 -11.02 -3.79 -16.36
C LEU A 515 -10.46 -5.22 -16.39
N LYS A 516 -10.69 -5.97 -17.47
CA LYS A 516 -10.13 -7.32 -17.72
C LYS A 516 -8.73 -7.27 -18.31
N ASP A 517 -8.46 -6.33 -19.22
CA ASP A 517 -7.24 -6.30 -20.01
C ASP A 517 -6.77 -4.86 -20.31
N TYR A 518 -5.66 -4.44 -19.67
CA TYR A 518 -5.10 -3.11 -19.85
C TYR A 518 -4.70 -2.80 -21.31
N ARG A 519 -4.46 -3.83 -22.13
CA ARG A 519 -4.06 -3.66 -23.54
C ARG A 519 -5.17 -3.01 -24.36
N LEU A 520 -6.42 -3.09 -23.89
CA LEU A 520 -7.57 -2.41 -24.50
C LEU A 520 -7.59 -0.90 -24.18
N ALA A 521 -6.93 -0.48 -23.11
CA ALA A 521 -6.77 0.92 -22.74
C ALA A 521 -5.45 1.55 -23.23
N LYS A 522 -4.60 0.80 -23.95
CA LYS A 522 -3.23 1.24 -24.34
C LYS A 522 -3.17 2.53 -25.18
N ALA A 523 -4.27 2.89 -25.85
CA ALA A 523 -4.37 4.14 -26.61
C ALA A 523 -4.63 5.37 -25.71
N ILE A 524 -5.03 5.13 -24.46
CA ILE A 524 -5.48 6.13 -23.49
C ILE A 524 -4.43 6.29 -22.38
N ILE A 525 -3.87 5.18 -21.90
CA ILE A 525 -2.89 5.17 -20.80
C ILE A 525 -1.43 5.27 -21.31
N PRO A 526 -0.50 5.81 -20.52
CA PRO A 526 0.91 5.91 -20.90
C PRO A 526 1.57 4.54 -21.14
N LYS A 527 2.63 4.50 -21.95
CA LYS A 527 3.44 3.29 -22.12
C LYS A 527 4.13 2.90 -20.81
N GLY A 528 3.95 1.67 -20.37
CA GLY A 528 4.45 1.19 -19.07
C GLY A 528 4.27 -0.32 -18.88
N TYR A 529 4.76 -0.83 -17.74
CA TYR A 529 4.42 -2.18 -17.27
C TYR A 529 3.17 -2.13 -16.39
N TYR A 530 2.21 -2.97 -16.75
CA TYR A 530 0.94 -3.10 -16.06
C TYR A 530 0.66 -4.58 -15.82
N PHE A 531 0.03 -4.86 -14.68
CA PHE A 531 -0.41 -6.19 -14.31
C PHE A 531 -1.87 -6.07 -13.93
N ASN A 532 -2.71 -6.83 -14.63
CA ASN A 532 -4.15 -6.73 -14.49
C ASN A 532 -4.71 -8.05 -13.97
N GLN A 533 -5.50 -8.01 -12.91
CA GLN A 533 -6.25 -9.16 -12.39
C GLN A 533 -7.75 -8.88 -12.53
N TYR A 534 -8.54 -9.91 -12.81
CA TYR A 534 -9.98 -9.77 -12.93
C TYR A 534 -10.70 -11.08 -12.61
N GLU A 535 -11.77 -10.99 -11.84
CA GLU A 535 -12.72 -12.08 -11.57
C GLU A 535 -14.16 -11.58 -11.58
N ASP A 536 -15.09 -12.43 -12.00
CA ASP A 536 -16.52 -12.16 -11.92
C ASP A 536 -17.29 -13.38 -11.39
N SER A 537 -18.56 -13.18 -11.02
CA SER A 537 -19.41 -14.24 -10.44
C SER A 537 -19.66 -15.44 -11.38
N GLY A 538 -19.27 -15.37 -12.65
CA GLY A 538 -19.38 -16.47 -13.62
C GLY A 538 -18.18 -17.43 -13.62
N PHE A 539 -17.11 -17.12 -12.88
CA PHE A 539 -15.88 -17.91 -12.88
C PHE A 539 -16.10 -19.28 -12.25
N LYS A 540 -15.58 -20.32 -12.92
CA LYS A 540 -15.59 -21.70 -12.43
C LYS A 540 -14.15 -22.20 -12.33
N TYR A 541 -13.64 -22.38 -11.12
CA TYR A 541 -12.27 -22.83 -10.89
C TYR A 541 -12.16 -24.34 -11.07
N ILE A 542 -11.07 -24.75 -11.72
CA ILE A 542 -10.62 -26.15 -11.83
C ILE A 542 -9.53 -26.40 -10.78
N ALA A 543 -8.56 -25.48 -10.68
CA ALA A 543 -7.51 -25.48 -9.65
C ALA A 543 -7.21 -24.04 -9.22
N ASP A 544 -7.52 -23.70 -7.98
CA ASP A 544 -7.18 -22.46 -7.28
C ASP A 544 -6.13 -22.64 -6.19
N TYR A 545 -5.74 -23.89 -5.89
CA TYR A 545 -4.65 -24.25 -4.97
C TYR A 545 -4.90 -23.87 -3.51
N GLU A 546 -6.17 -23.67 -3.12
CA GLU A 546 -6.56 -23.37 -1.74
C GLU A 546 -7.14 -24.59 -1.00
N GLU A 547 -7.33 -25.73 -1.69
CA GLU A 547 -8.06 -26.89 -1.15
C GLU A 547 -7.30 -27.71 -0.11
N ASP A 548 -5.99 -27.96 -0.32
CA ASP A 548 -5.15 -28.77 0.55
C ASP A 548 -3.63 -28.52 0.34
N LEU A 549 -2.77 -29.49 0.69
CA LEU A 549 -1.30 -29.43 0.56
C LEU A 549 -0.76 -30.47 -0.43
N ASP A 550 -1.63 -31.31 -0.99
CA ASP A 550 -1.28 -32.34 -1.95
C ASP A 550 -1.28 -31.74 -3.36
N VAL A 551 -0.08 -31.42 -3.84
CA VAL A 551 0.15 -30.79 -5.15
C VAL A 551 -0.40 -31.56 -6.36
N THR A 552 -0.88 -32.80 -6.15
CA THR A 552 -1.47 -33.65 -7.20
C THR A 552 -3.00 -33.57 -7.25
N THR A 553 -3.63 -32.85 -6.32
CA THR A 553 -5.07 -32.63 -6.30
C THR A 553 -5.44 -31.32 -7.01
N ALA A 554 -6.73 -31.11 -7.23
CA ALA A 554 -7.28 -29.90 -7.81
C ALA A 554 -8.58 -29.54 -7.09
N THR A 555 -8.90 -28.25 -7.03
CA THR A 555 -10.08 -27.69 -6.36
C THR A 555 -11.39 -28.28 -6.86
N LEU A 556 -11.53 -28.42 -8.18
CA LEU A 556 -12.70 -29.07 -8.75
C LEU A 556 -12.60 -30.57 -8.52
N LYS A 557 -13.60 -31.11 -7.83
CA LYS A 557 -13.70 -32.54 -7.55
C LYS A 557 -13.59 -33.37 -8.83
N ASP A 558 -12.93 -34.53 -8.73
CA ASP A 558 -12.70 -35.49 -9.81
C ASP A 558 -11.73 -34.97 -10.89
N CYS A 559 -10.94 -33.93 -10.57
CA CYS A 559 -9.74 -33.52 -11.32
C CYS A 559 -8.46 -33.94 -10.58
N SER A 560 -7.34 -34.04 -11.30
CA SER A 560 -6.02 -34.33 -10.73
C SER A 560 -4.90 -33.67 -11.52
N ILE A 561 -3.77 -33.46 -10.86
CA ILE A 561 -2.62 -32.70 -11.39
C ILE A 561 -1.39 -33.59 -11.47
N HIS A 562 -0.69 -33.53 -12.60
CA HIS A 562 0.51 -34.30 -12.87
C HIS A 562 1.62 -33.42 -13.44
N GLY A 563 2.76 -33.37 -12.75
CA GLY A 563 4.00 -32.77 -13.21
C GLY A 563 5.01 -33.81 -13.69
N GLN A 564 5.66 -33.55 -14.83
CA GLN A 564 6.72 -34.40 -15.39
C GLN A 564 7.95 -33.56 -15.74
N ASN A 565 9.14 -34.04 -15.36
CA ASN A 565 10.44 -33.40 -15.66
C ASN A 565 10.58 -31.92 -15.24
N LEU A 566 9.75 -31.46 -14.31
CA LEU A 566 9.85 -30.13 -13.74
C LEU A 566 11.08 -30.05 -12.82
N LYS A 567 11.75 -28.89 -12.85
CA LYS A 567 12.81 -28.54 -11.91
C LYS A 567 12.22 -28.11 -10.56
N THR A 568 11.14 -27.33 -10.61
CA THR A 568 10.39 -26.85 -9.45
C THR A 568 8.92 -27.20 -9.67
N TRP A 569 8.30 -27.83 -8.68
CA TRP A 569 6.85 -28.02 -8.57
C TRP A 569 6.51 -28.00 -7.08
N GLU A 570 5.98 -26.87 -6.63
CA GLU A 570 5.56 -26.65 -5.26
C GLU A 570 4.39 -25.66 -5.23
N GLU A 571 3.55 -25.77 -4.22
CA GLU A 571 2.48 -24.81 -3.92
C GLU A 571 2.87 -24.03 -2.67
N ASP A 572 2.76 -22.71 -2.73
CA ASP A 572 3.08 -21.83 -1.61
C ASP A 572 2.25 -20.54 -1.67
N ALA A 573 2.10 -19.89 -0.53
CA ALA A 573 1.42 -18.61 -0.42
C ALA A 573 2.12 -17.53 -1.26
N LEU A 574 1.34 -16.70 -1.95
CA LEU A 574 1.87 -15.44 -2.47
C LEU A 574 2.15 -14.51 -1.30
N ILE A 575 3.30 -13.86 -1.31
CA ILE A 575 3.76 -12.94 -0.26
C ILE A 575 3.78 -11.50 -0.77
N LEU A 576 3.54 -10.56 0.13
CA LEU A 576 3.68 -9.13 -0.11
C LEU A 576 5.16 -8.70 -0.13
N LYS A 577 5.45 -7.57 -0.81
CA LYS A 577 6.78 -6.93 -0.86
C LYS A 577 7.14 -6.15 0.41
N ASP A 578 6.60 -6.50 1.56
CA ASP A 578 6.86 -5.82 2.83
C ASP A 578 8.13 -6.36 3.53
N ASP A 579 7.97 -7.35 4.39
CA ASP A 579 9.03 -8.14 5.01
C ASP A 579 9.13 -9.54 4.40
N GLY A 580 8.31 -9.84 3.39
CA GLY A 580 8.31 -11.12 2.68
C GLY A 580 7.80 -12.28 3.52
N SER A 581 7.05 -12.00 4.58
CA SER A 581 6.36 -13.00 5.40
C SER A 581 4.84 -12.83 5.40
N THR A 582 4.34 -11.65 5.02
CA THR A 582 2.91 -11.40 4.96
C THR A 582 2.30 -12.02 3.69
N SER A 583 1.39 -12.97 3.90
CA SER A 583 0.60 -13.58 2.81
C SER A 583 -0.32 -12.55 2.12
N GLN A 584 -0.55 -12.73 0.82
CA GLN A 584 -1.58 -12.05 0.04
C GLN A 584 -2.98 -12.68 0.24
N LEU A 585 -3.12 -13.67 1.11
CA LEU A 585 -4.32 -14.51 1.31
C LEU A 585 -4.72 -15.29 0.06
N THR A 586 -3.72 -15.80 -0.65
CA THR A 586 -3.90 -16.76 -1.73
C THR A 586 -2.60 -17.56 -1.92
N SER A 587 -2.74 -18.75 -2.47
CA SER A 587 -1.69 -19.70 -2.79
C SER A 587 -1.53 -19.81 -4.31
N ALA A 588 -0.38 -20.28 -4.77
CA ALA A 588 -0.13 -20.49 -6.18
C ALA A 588 0.88 -21.63 -6.38
N VAL A 589 0.85 -22.24 -7.56
CA VAL A 589 1.85 -23.23 -7.95
C VAL A 589 3.06 -22.56 -8.62
N TYR A 590 4.25 -22.94 -8.19
CA TYR A 590 5.53 -22.53 -8.77
C TYR A 590 6.04 -23.64 -9.70
N LEU A 591 6.20 -23.32 -10.98
CA LEU A 591 6.58 -24.27 -12.02
C LEU A 591 7.87 -23.82 -12.70
N GLY A 592 8.95 -24.54 -12.41
CA GLY A 592 10.29 -24.28 -12.95
C GLY A 592 10.72 -25.37 -13.92
N TRP A 593 11.39 -25.00 -15.01
CA TRP A 593 11.98 -25.96 -15.95
C TRP A 593 13.41 -25.57 -16.34
N GLU A 594 14.20 -26.57 -16.67
CA GLU A 594 15.56 -26.41 -17.19
C GLU A 594 15.94 -27.64 -18.04
N LYS A 595 16.29 -27.43 -19.30
CA LYS A 595 16.80 -28.49 -20.17
C LYS A 595 18.14 -28.98 -19.65
N LYS A 596 18.15 -30.19 -19.05
CA LYS A 596 19.36 -30.81 -18.49
C LYS A 596 20.33 -31.35 -19.55
N ASP A 597 19.84 -31.68 -20.75
CA ASP A 597 20.67 -32.22 -21.85
C ASP A 597 20.02 -31.97 -23.23
N THR A 598 20.79 -31.58 -24.24
CA THR A 598 20.28 -31.31 -25.61
C THR A 598 19.70 -32.54 -26.31
N ASN A 599 19.98 -33.75 -25.81
CA ASN A 599 19.53 -35.03 -26.35
C ASN A 599 18.32 -35.65 -25.60
N SER A 600 17.85 -35.03 -24.52
CA SER A 600 16.66 -35.48 -23.78
C SER A 600 15.39 -35.17 -24.59
N LEU A 601 14.68 -36.20 -25.05
CA LEU A 601 13.35 -36.06 -25.65
C LEU A 601 12.24 -35.72 -24.63
N GLN A 602 12.55 -35.82 -23.34
CA GLN A 602 11.59 -35.63 -22.26
C GLN A 602 11.43 -34.13 -21.94
N GLN A 603 10.25 -33.60 -22.23
CA GLN A 603 9.88 -32.20 -21.99
C GLN A 603 9.31 -32.04 -20.57
N ALA A 604 9.50 -30.85 -20.00
CA ALA A 604 8.86 -30.51 -18.75
C ALA A 604 7.39 -30.18 -19.02
N GLU A 605 6.49 -30.82 -18.27
CA GLU A 605 5.04 -30.73 -18.48
C GLU A 605 4.32 -30.58 -17.15
N TYR A 606 3.25 -29.80 -17.15
CA TYR A 606 2.30 -29.67 -16.06
C TYR A 606 0.89 -29.88 -16.61
N THR A 607 0.17 -30.87 -16.07
CA THR A 607 -1.06 -31.39 -16.69
C THR A 607 -2.18 -31.43 -15.67
N LEU A 608 -3.30 -30.78 -15.98
CA LEU A 608 -4.57 -30.96 -15.28
C LEU A 608 -5.40 -31.98 -16.05
N GLN A 609 -5.72 -33.10 -15.41
CA GLN A 609 -6.66 -34.08 -15.92
C GLN A 609 -8.04 -33.80 -15.33
N ILE A 610 -9.05 -33.78 -16.20
CA ILE A 610 -10.43 -33.44 -15.89
C ILE A 610 -11.29 -34.66 -16.22
N ASP A 611 -11.88 -35.29 -15.21
CA ASP A 611 -12.85 -36.35 -15.45
C ASP A 611 -14.14 -35.76 -16.04
N SER A 612 -14.78 -36.50 -16.94
CA SER A 612 -16.11 -36.17 -17.46
C SER A 612 -17.16 -35.88 -16.37
N ALA A 613 -17.07 -36.53 -15.20
CA ALA A 613 -17.96 -36.29 -14.08
C ALA A 613 -17.75 -34.91 -13.43
N ALA A 614 -16.54 -34.34 -13.49
CA ALA A 614 -16.21 -33.06 -12.90
C ALA A 614 -17.02 -31.93 -13.55
N LEU A 615 -17.06 -31.90 -14.88
CA LEU A 615 -17.76 -30.87 -15.65
C LEU A 615 -19.28 -30.99 -15.57
N ALA A 616 -19.82 -32.18 -15.31
CA ALA A 616 -21.26 -32.39 -15.13
C ALA A 616 -21.83 -31.64 -13.91
N SER A 617 -20.97 -31.25 -12.96
CA SER A 617 -21.35 -30.46 -11.78
C SER A 617 -21.44 -28.95 -12.04
N LEU A 618 -20.98 -28.51 -13.21
CA LEU A 618 -20.86 -27.10 -13.59
C LEU A 618 -21.90 -26.72 -14.65
N ASP A 619 -22.41 -25.49 -14.61
CA ASP A 619 -23.19 -24.95 -15.74
C ASP A 619 -22.25 -24.55 -16.89
N ILE A 620 -21.93 -25.51 -17.75
CA ILE A 620 -20.95 -25.33 -18.83
C ILE A 620 -21.54 -24.73 -20.11
N ASN A 621 -22.86 -24.52 -20.18
CA ASN A 621 -23.53 -24.09 -21.42
C ASN A 621 -23.12 -22.67 -21.88
N THR A 622 -22.68 -21.84 -20.94
CA THR A 622 -22.28 -20.45 -21.21
C THR A 622 -20.77 -20.28 -21.35
N VAL A 623 -19.99 -21.33 -21.12
CA VAL A 623 -18.53 -21.29 -21.08
C VAL A 623 -17.97 -21.03 -22.47
N LYS A 624 -17.09 -20.03 -22.57
CA LYS A 624 -16.45 -19.62 -23.82
C LYS A 624 -14.94 -19.52 -23.71
N ASN A 625 -14.40 -19.36 -22.51
CA ASN A 625 -12.97 -19.16 -22.33
C ASN A 625 -12.38 -20.09 -21.27
N LEU A 626 -11.11 -20.41 -21.48
CA LEU A 626 -10.19 -20.85 -20.44
C LEU A 626 -9.55 -19.59 -19.84
N PHE A 627 -9.42 -19.53 -18.53
CA PHE A 627 -8.65 -18.49 -17.86
C PHE A 627 -7.64 -19.06 -16.86
N PHE A 628 -6.62 -18.27 -16.57
CA PHE A 628 -5.68 -18.51 -15.47
C PHE A 628 -4.93 -17.23 -15.12
N PHE A 629 -4.32 -17.21 -13.94
CA PHE A 629 -3.51 -16.13 -13.42
C PHE A 629 -2.06 -16.56 -13.48
N ILE A 630 -1.21 -15.81 -14.18
CA ILE A 630 0.16 -16.23 -14.45
C ILE A 630 1.15 -15.09 -14.28
N GLY A 631 2.32 -15.38 -13.68
CA GLY A 631 3.43 -14.46 -13.51
C GLY A 631 4.74 -15.07 -13.98
N ASN A 632 5.62 -14.26 -14.54
CA ASN A 632 7.01 -14.63 -14.78
C ASN A 632 7.79 -14.51 -13.45
N ASN A 633 8.47 -15.57 -13.02
CA ASN A 633 9.31 -15.55 -11.81
C ASN A 633 10.80 -15.24 -12.10
N SER A 634 11.09 -14.58 -13.22
CA SER A 634 12.43 -14.14 -13.64
C SER A 634 12.44 -12.67 -14.01
N ASP A 635 13.52 -11.97 -13.66
CA ASP A 635 13.77 -10.58 -14.06
C ASP A 635 14.21 -10.43 -15.54
N THR A 636 14.35 -11.55 -16.26
CA THR A 636 14.69 -11.55 -17.68
C THR A 636 13.45 -11.32 -18.54
N ILE A 637 13.53 -10.35 -19.47
CA ILE A 637 12.49 -10.08 -20.47
C ILE A 637 12.35 -11.30 -21.40
N ASP A 638 11.12 -11.61 -21.79
CA ASP A 638 10.79 -12.71 -22.72
C ASP A 638 11.38 -14.07 -22.29
N ALA A 639 11.55 -14.27 -20.98
CA ALA A 639 12.09 -15.51 -20.40
C ALA A 639 11.09 -16.68 -20.42
N VAL A 640 9.80 -16.38 -20.55
CA VAL A 640 8.71 -17.35 -20.46
C VAL A 640 7.98 -17.46 -21.79
N ASP A 641 7.96 -18.66 -22.35
CA ASP A 641 7.03 -19.09 -23.38
C ASP A 641 6.91 -20.62 -23.33
N PHE A 642 5.75 -21.15 -23.68
CA PHE A 642 5.45 -22.59 -23.62
C PHE A 642 4.30 -22.93 -24.59
N THR A 643 4.11 -24.21 -24.84
CA THR A 643 2.94 -24.68 -25.62
C THR A 643 1.82 -25.03 -24.66
N LEU A 644 0.62 -24.49 -24.90
CA LEU A 644 -0.61 -24.89 -24.25
C LEU A 644 -1.33 -25.91 -25.14
N GLU A 645 -1.65 -27.07 -24.56
CA GLU A 645 -2.36 -28.17 -25.22
C GLU A 645 -3.69 -28.42 -24.51
N LEU A 646 -4.79 -28.40 -25.26
CA LEU A 646 -6.12 -28.76 -24.76
C LEU A 646 -6.60 -30.04 -25.46
N THR A 647 -7.03 -31.02 -24.68
CA THR A 647 -7.57 -32.29 -25.19
C THR A 647 -9.07 -32.35 -24.99
N PHE A 648 -9.81 -32.47 -26.09
CA PHE A 648 -11.26 -32.67 -26.14
C PHE A 648 -11.57 -34.06 -26.71
N GLY A 649 -12.04 -34.98 -25.87
CA GLY A 649 -12.33 -36.36 -26.29
C GLY A 649 -11.07 -37.13 -26.71
N GLU A 650 -10.85 -37.25 -28.02
CA GLU A 650 -9.64 -37.82 -28.64
C GLU A 650 -8.83 -36.77 -29.42
N THR A 651 -9.36 -35.55 -29.55
CA THR A 651 -8.74 -34.47 -30.32
C THR A 651 -7.89 -33.62 -29.38
N SER A 652 -6.62 -33.41 -29.74
CA SER A 652 -5.74 -32.50 -29.03
C SER A 652 -5.31 -31.34 -29.92
N VAL A 653 -5.34 -30.12 -29.37
CA VAL A 653 -4.96 -28.90 -30.08
C VAL A 653 -3.92 -28.11 -29.30
N LYS A 654 -2.83 -27.74 -29.98
CA LYS A 654 -1.68 -27.02 -29.43
C LYS A 654 -1.65 -25.57 -29.90
N LYS A 655 -1.34 -24.65 -28.98
CA LYS A 655 -1.08 -23.23 -29.26
C LYS A 655 0.09 -22.74 -28.43
N ASP A 656 0.90 -21.87 -29.00
CA ASP A 656 1.98 -21.21 -28.26
C ASP A 656 1.38 -20.13 -27.36
N PHE A 657 1.82 -20.05 -26.11
CA PHE A 657 1.32 -19.06 -25.17
C PHE A 657 1.57 -17.63 -25.65
N SER A 658 2.72 -17.39 -26.29
CA SER A 658 3.06 -16.12 -26.95
C SER A 658 2.08 -15.67 -28.04
N SER A 659 1.18 -16.54 -28.52
CA SER A 659 0.10 -16.13 -29.42
C SER A 659 -1.05 -15.38 -28.73
N PHE A 660 -1.13 -15.47 -27.39
CA PHE A 660 -2.16 -14.85 -26.56
C PHE A 660 -1.60 -13.73 -25.68
N TYR A 661 -0.41 -13.95 -25.10
CA TYR A 661 0.16 -13.02 -24.13
C TYR A 661 1.69 -13.06 -24.10
N VAL A 662 2.32 -11.91 -23.86
CA VAL A 662 3.75 -11.80 -23.52
C VAL A 662 3.85 -11.30 -22.09
N LEU A 663 4.43 -12.12 -21.19
CA LEU A 663 4.52 -11.77 -19.78
C LEU A 663 5.60 -10.73 -19.53
N PRO A 664 5.34 -9.74 -18.66
CA PRO A 664 6.37 -8.82 -18.20
C PRO A 664 7.44 -9.58 -17.39
N PRO A 665 8.67 -9.05 -17.28
CA PRO A 665 9.65 -9.58 -16.34
C PRO A 665 9.19 -9.36 -14.89
N LEU A 666 9.80 -10.08 -13.96
CA LEU A 666 9.65 -9.85 -12.54
C LEU A 666 10.34 -8.52 -12.16
N LEU A 667 9.56 -7.49 -11.87
CA LEU A 667 10.07 -6.14 -11.63
C LEU A 667 10.35 -5.87 -10.15
N LYS A 668 11.46 -5.19 -9.86
CA LYS A 668 11.96 -4.93 -8.49
C LYS A 668 12.05 -3.42 -8.27
N PRO A 669 11.04 -2.77 -7.65
CA PRO A 669 11.07 -1.33 -7.42
C PRO A 669 12.22 -0.96 -6.49
N GLU A 670 13.00 0.06 -6.86
CA GLU A 670 14.02 0.65 -6.01
C GLU A 670 13.47 1.96 -5.43
N LEU A 671 12.86 1.90 -4.24
CA LEU A 671 12.11 3.02 -3.66
C LEU A 671 12.99 4.17 -3.18
N THR A 672 14.24 3.91 -2.77
CA THR A 672 15.18 4.93 -2.30
C THR A 672 16.47 4.91 -3.11
N LYS A 673 17.20 6.03 -3.07
CA LYS A 673 18.54 6.15 -3.67
C LYS A 673 19.60 5.36 -2.89
N CYS A 674 19.33 5.03 -1.62
CA CYS A 674 20.25 4.33 -0.74
C CYS A 674 19.53 3.72 0.46
N SER A 675 19.29 2.40 0.40
CA SER A 675 18.64 1.59 1.47
C SER A 675 19.31 1.76 2.83
N THR A 676 20.63 1.96 2.84
CA THR A 676 21.41 2.12 4.08
C THR A 676 21.08 3.40 4.82
N LEU A 677 20.73 4.48 4.09
CA LEU A 677 20.34 5.76 4.68
C LEU A 677 18.85 5.82 4.99
N LEU A 678 18.02 5.19 4.15
CA LEU A 678 16.58 5.07 4.35
C LEU A 678 16.14 3.77 3.71
N SER A 679 15.55 2.85 4.48
CA SER A 679 14.99 1.61 3.96
C SER A 679 13.48 1.70 4.00
N LEU A 680 12.82 1.49 2.86
CA LEU A 680 11.35 1.41 2.75
C LEU A 680 10.98 -0.01 2.29
N GLY A 681 10.34 -0.78 3.18
CA GLY A 681 10.13 -2.22 2.97
C GLY A 681 11.44 -3.00 2.77
N LYS A 682 11.35 -4.18 2.15
CA LYS A 682 12.51 -4.90 1.62
C LYS A 682 12.82 -4.45 0.19
N GLU A 683 13.69 -3.45 0.08
CA GLU A 683 14.19 -3.01 -1.22
C GLU A 683 14.75 -4.21 -2.02
N LYS A 684 14.44 -4.26 -3.32
CA LYS A 684 14.80 -5.34 -4.27
C LYS A 684 14.01 -6.65 -4.17
N VAL A 685 12.99 -6.74 -3.31
CA VAL A 685 11.96 -7.77 -3.43
C VAL A 685 10.92 -7.30 -4.44
N SER A 686 10.34 -8.22 -5.20
CA SER A 686 9.27 -7.93 -6.15
C SER A 686 7.91 -8.14 -5.51
N GLU A 687 6.96 -7.27 -5.86
CA GLU A 687 5.55 -7.55 -5.61
C GLU A 687 5.10 -8.61 -6.62
N LYS A 688 4.70 -9.79 -6.12
CA LYS A 688 4.25 -10.90 -6.97
C LYS A 688 2.79 -10.66 -7.35
N VAL A 689 2.56 -9.93 -8.44
CA VAL A 689 1.24 -9.70 -9.02
C VAL A 689 1.09 -10.56 -10.27
N LEU A 690 0.09 -11.45 -10.28
CA LEU A 690 -0.17 -12.33 -11.41
C LEU A 690 -1.03 -11.62 -12.45
N GLN A 691 -0.80 -11.94 -13.73
CA GLN A 691 -1.58 -11.43 -14.85
C GLN A 691 -2.75 -12.39 -15.12
N TYR A 692 -3.98 -11.87 -15.10
CA TYR A 692 -5.14 -12.57 -15.62
C TYR A 692 -5.01 -12.75 -17.14
N VAL A 693 -5.13 -13.98 -17.61
CA VAL A 693 -5.12 -14.32 -19.03
C VAL A 693 -6.40 -15.09 -19.35
N GLU A 694 -7.15 -14.58 -20.32
CA GLU A 694 -8.36 -15.20 -20.86
C GLU A 694 -8.09 -15.66 -22.29
N ILE A 695 -8.35 -16.93 -22.57
CA ILE A 695 -8.13 -17.56 -23.87
C ILE A 695 -9.45 -18.10 -24.40
N PRO A 696 -9.99 -17.54 -25.50
CA PRO A 696 -11.22 -18.04 -26.11
C PRO A 696 -11.03 -19.48 -26.57
N LEU A 697 -11.93 -20.38 -26.16
CA LEU A 697 -11.90 -21.80 -26.57
C LEU A 697 -12.03 -21.94 -28.09
N SER A 698 -12.75 -21.00 -28.74
CA SER A 698 -12.87 -20.94 -30.20
C SER A 698 -11.53 -20.79 -30.92
N SER A 699 -10.47 -20.32 -30.25
CA SER A 699 -9.13 -20.25 -30.82
C SER A 699 -8.48 -21.62 -31.06
N PHE A 700 -9.03 -22.68 -30.44
CA PHE A 700 -8.61 -24.07 -30.61
C PHE A 700 -9.43 -24.84 -31.66
N ASN A 701 -10.52 -24.27 -32.19
CA ASN A 701 -11.33 -24.94 -33.20
C ASN A 701 -10.55 -25.15 -34.51
N GLN A 702 -10.55 -26.38 -35.04
CA GLN A 702 -9.92 -26.75 -36.32
C GLN A 702 -10.96 -27.13 -37.41
N GLY A 703 -12.19 -26.63 -37.31
CA GLY A 703 -13.25 -26.86 -38.31
C GLY A 703 -14.60 -27.07 -37.64
N ASP A 704 -14.70 -28.09 -36.79
CA ASP A 704 -15.88 -28.35 -35.94
C ASP A 704 -15.77 -27.59 -34.61
N SER A 705 -16.92 -27.28 -34.00
CA SER A 705 -16.97 -26.67 -32.67
C SER A 705 -16.54 -27.70 -31.62
N LEU A 706 -15.39 -27.48 -30.97
CA LEU A 706 -14.99 -28.27 -29.80
C LEU A 706 -15.97 -28.00 -28.66
N SER A 707 -16.51 -29.06 -28.08
CA SER A 707 -17.53 -28.97 -27.03
C SER A 707 -16.87 -29.11 -25.65
N ILE A 708 -17.16 -28.18 -24.75
CA ILE A 708 -16.48 -28.05 -23.45
C ILE A 708 -16.71 -29.28 -22.54
N ASP A 709 -17.86 -29.95 -22.67
CA ASP A 709 -18.17 -31.22 -21.98
C ASP A 709 -17.19 -32.36 -22.32
N GLN A 710 -16.44 -32.23 -23.41
CA GLN A 710 -15.43 -33.19 -23.83
C GLN A 710 -14.02 -32.83 -23.35
N LEU A 711 -13.82 -31.69 -22.68
CA LEU A 711 -12.50 -31.28 -22.18
C LEU A 711 -12.02 -32.29 -21.13
N LYS A 712 -10.90 -32.95 -21.43
CA LYS A 712 -10.28 -33.97 -20.58
C LYS A 712 -8.94 -33.54 -19.99
N GLU A 713 -8.24 -32.64 -20.66
CA GLU A 713 -6.88 -32.29 -20.28
C GLU A 713 -6.54 -30.84 -20.64
N ILE A 714 -5.89 -30.14 -19.72
CA ILE A 714 -5.19 -28.87 -19.94
C ILE A 714 -3.72 -29.12 -19.62
N ARG A 715 -2.84 -28.96 -20.61
CA ARG A 715 -1.42 -29.27 -20.48
C ARG A 715 -0.53 -28.08 -20.85
N PHE A 716 0.37 -27.74 -19.95
CA PHE A 716 1.41 -26.73 -20.10
C PHE A 716 2.73 -27.45 -20.43
N ILE A 717 3.26 -27.24 -21.64
CA ILE A 717 4.45 -27.93 -22.15
C ILE A 717 5.60 -26.93 -22.30
N PHE A 718 6.56 -26.99 -21.40
CA PHE A 718 7.67 -26.04 -21.30
C PHE A 718 8.79 -26.38 -22.31
N ASN A 719 8.54 -26.06 -23.59
CA ASN A 719 9.41 -26.45 -24.71
C ASN A 719 9.98 -25.29 -25.55
N LYS A 720 9.50 -24.05 -25.37
CA LYS A 720 9.92 -22.88 -26.17
C LYS A 720 11.17 -22.19 -25.64
N LYS A 721 11.43 -22.32 -24.34
CA LYS A 721 12.61 -21.74 -23.66
C LYS A 721 13.38 -22.86 -22.97
N ASP A 722 14.71 -22.77 -22.98
CA ASP A 722 15.56 -23.81 -22.40
C ASP A 722 15.44 -23.87 -20.87
N LYS A 723 15.12 -22.75 -20.24
CA LYS A 723 14.81 -22.65 -18.82
C LYS A 723 13.85 -21.50 -18.57
N GLY A 724 13.14 -21.58 -17.46
CA GLY A 724 12.26 -20.53 -16.99
C GLY A 724 11.52 -20.96 -15.73
N GLU A 725 10.78 -20.04 -15.16
CA GLU A 725 9.93 -20.31 -14.00
C GLU A 725 8.71 -19.39 -14.06
N ILE A 726 7.54 -19.98 -13.82
CA ILE A 726 6.26 -19.26 -13.73
C ILE A 726 5.62 -19.50 -12.37
N ILE A 727 4.77 -18.56 -12.01
CA ILE A 727 3.80 -18.69 -10.92
C ILE A 727 2.43 -18.79 -11.60
N LEU A 728 1.63 -19.78 -11.25
CA LEU A 728 0.32 -20.04 -11.84
C LEU A 728 -0.72 -20.19 -10.73
N ASP A 729 -1.89 -19.60 -10.94
CA ASP A 729 -2.99 -19.58 -9.98
C ASP A 729 -4.34 -19.58 -10.72
N ARG A 730 -5.41 -20.01 -10.03
CA ARG A 730 -6.82 -19.94 -10.47
C ARG A 730 -7.04 -20.32 -11.92
N ILE A 731 -6.73 -21.57 -12.27
CA ILE A 731 -7.04 -22.13 -13.58
C ILE A 731 -8.52 -22.49 -13.61
N GLY A 732 -9.25 -22.00 -14.62
CA GLY A 732 -10.69 -22.21 -14.68
C GLY A 732 -11.31 -21.89 -16.03
N ILE A 733 -12.65 -21.94 -16.07
CA ILE A 733 -13.46 -21.68 -17.26
C ILE A 733 -14.58 -20.69 -16.96
N ASN A 734 -14.91 -19.82 -17.92
CA ASN A 734 -15.97 -18.80 -17.76
C ASN A 734 -16.81 -18.59 -19.03
#